data_AF-A0AAF5D5R5-F1
#
_entry.id   AF-A0AAF5D5R5-F1
#
_cell.length_a   1.000
_cell.length_b   1.000
_cell.length_c   1.000
_cell.angle_alpha   90.00
_cell.angle_beta   90.00
_cell.angle_gamma   90.00
#
_symmetry.space_group_name_H-M   'P 1'
#
loop_
_entity.id
_entity.type
_entity.pdbx_description
1 polymer ?
#
loop_
_entity_poly.entity_id
_entity_poly.type
_entity_poly.pdbx_seq_one_letter_code
_entity_poly.pdbx_strand_id
1 'polypeptide(L)'
;MSIYRNMWSKSTLLIAIFALFGFLTLCSGLSYHITKVRRNGNVYYLYKGRHYRTFSEVMAQIRKESDEFNKRLTRKPPVMGKTKTPRKKPLPRKRTPRPNKPVRPSSKRTRRPQPPKPNPRPSSRTSPKTVKPRTKSTTKSVVRRKPPKSRIDPKYIPSAAEVDKLYTFDVNVEKKKKSSGPFSERVYDQVWRGYNYKSDYKKGYLDMRNRILKETNRYRQAHGVKPLTYDYNLEKASQEYAKYLGDRDLFDHDPKNDQNGWGENLAKMSASLGSLATKNWYDEVKLYDFSKNQFSYDTGHFTALVWKETTKVGCGIYMKREILYVVCKYFPAGNMLNEFHKNQNETHRFENGYKKLYNFFDVSIYCKMWSKSSFFIAIFALFGFLTLCSGFSYQIKQVIRNGESYFIYNNKRYGTFQEAMDQVNKDMTEYFNKMTGGSSVIWITRTPKIQPLPVMTTPRPNKPVWPALKTTRPSRPRPSSRIPPKTVKPGTKSTTKSVVTQKPPKSRIDPKYIPSAAEVDKLYTFDVNQEKKKKSSGPFSERVYDEVWNGYNYKNDYKTGYLDMRDRILKETNRYRQAHGVPALTYDYNLEKASQEYAKYLGDYNLFEHDPKNRPKGWGENLAKMSASLGSLATKKWYDEVSMYDFAKNKYVPGTGHFTALVWKETKKVGCGIYMKREILYVVCKYSPAGNMLNEFHKNVFKRLPQYN
;
A
#
# COMPACT_ATOMS: atom_id res chain seq x y z
N MET A 1 23.17 -38.00 -39.09
CA MET A 1 23.67 -39.05 -38.19
C MET A 1 23.04 -38.88 -36.82
N SER A 2 22.49 -39.84 -36.10
CA SER A 2 21.93 -41.16 -36.41
C SER A 2 21.47 -41.71 -35.04
N ILE A 3 20.30 -42.36 -34.99
CA ILE A 3 19.85 -43.35 -33.96
C ILE A 3 19.45 -42.72 -32.59
N TYR A 4 18.22 -42.77 -32.08
CA TYR A 4 17.25 -43.87 -32.01
C TYR A 4 15.79 -43.43 -32.25
N ARG A 5 15.10 -44.26 -33.04
CA ARG A 5 13.71 -44.23 -33.49
C ARG A 5 13.07 -45.56 -33.09
N ASN A 6 11.73 -45.58 -33.06
CA ASN A 6 10.79 -46.73 -33.01
C ASN A 6 10.23 -47.00 -31.60
N MET A 7 8.91 -47.19 -31.41
CA MET A 7 7.86 -47.74 -32.29
C MET A 7 6.56 -46.92 -32.17
N TRP A 8 6.00 -46.34 -33.24
CA TRP A 8 5.05 -46.94 -34.21
C TRP A 8 3.74 -47.40 -33.54
N SER A 9 2.65 -46.63 -33.68
CA SER A 9 1.70 -46.60 -34.81
C SER A 9 0.47 -47.46 -34.47
N LYS A 10 -0.73 -46.89 -34.48
CA LYS A 10 -1.76 -47.05 -35.53
C LYS A 10 -3.02 -46.46 -34.87
N SER A 11 -3.90 -45.69 -35.48
CA SER A 11 -4.18 -45.36 -36.87
C SER A 11 -5.06 -44.10 -36.81
N THR A 12 -4.74 -43.03 -37.57
CA THR A 12 -5.43 -42.70 -38.83
C THR A 12 -6.95 -42.71 -38.69
N LEU A 13 -7.65 -41.62 -38.95
CA LEU A 13 -7.89 -41.14 -40.32
C LEU A 13 -8.47 -39.72 -40.20
N LEU A 14 -7.77 -38.68 -40.69
CA LEU A 14 -7.92 -38.18 -42.06
C LEU A 14 -9.37 -37.82 -42.40
N ILE A 15 -9.62 -36.50 -42.45
CA ILE A 15 -10.21 -35.75 -43.56
C ILE A 15 -10.20 -34.29 -43.05
N ALA A 16 -9.12 -33.55 -43.26
CA ALA A 16 -8.82 -32.88 -44.52
C ALA A 16 -9.84 -31.78 -44.84
N ILE A 17 -9.30 -30.56 -44.89
CA ILE A 17 -9.77 -29.47 -45.76
C ILE A 17 -11.07 -28.80 -45.28
N PHE A 18 -10.95 -27.79 -44.41
CA PHE A 18 -11.60 -26.47 -44.62
C PHE A 18 -11.35 -25.39 -43.55
N ALA A 19 -10.72 -25.64 -42.38
CA ALA A 19 -10.58 -24.57 -41.36
C ALA A 19 -9.22 -24.43 -40.68
N LEU A 20 -8.18 -25.14 -41.13
CA LEU A 20 -6.80 -24.97 -40.62
C LEU A 20 -6.18 -23.61 -41.02
N PHE A 21 -6.90 -22.77 -41.78
CA PHE A 21 -6.56 -21.38 -42.11
C PHE A 21 -7.53 -20.31 -41.53
N GLY A 22 -8.46 -20.67 -40.64
CA GLY A 22 -9.43 -19.70 -40.08
C GLY A 22 -9.09 -19.11 -38.71
N PHE A 23 -8.29 -19.81 -37.90
CA PHE A 23 -8.14 -19.49 -36.47
C PHE A 23 -6.97 -18.57 -36.10
N LEU A 24 -6.35 -17.94 -37.11
CA LEU A 24 -5.37 -16.84 -36.94
C LEU A 24 -6.04 -15.45 -36.90
N THR A 25 -7.37 -15.38 -36.99
CA THR A 25 -8.13 -14.14 -36.93
C THR A 25 -9.41 -14.39 -36.17
N LEU A 26 -9.38 -14.22 -34.84
CA LEU A 26 -10.51 -13.77 -33.99
C LEU A 26 -10.12 -13.70 -32.51
N CYS A 27 -8.99 -14.30 -32.11
CA CYS A 27 -8.28 -13.93 -30.88
C CYS A 27 -7.27 -12.80 -31.14
N SER A 28 -7.73 -11.63 -31.60
CA SER A 28 -6.89 -10.42 -31.50
C SER A 28 -6.99 -9.83 -30.10
N GLY A 29 -6.63 -10.63 -29.09
CA GLY A 29 -6.06 -10.04 -27.88
C GLY A 29 -4.76 -9.40 -28.34
N LEU A 30 -4.66 -8.07 -28.31
CA LEU A 30 -3.49 -7.33 -28.80
C LEU A 30 -2.22 -7.86 -28.11
N SER A 31 -1.51 -8.77 -28.78
CA SER A 31 -0.15 -9.14 -28.42
C SER A 31 0.76 -8.04 -28.94
N TYR A 32 1.39 -7.33 -28.01
CA TYR A 32 2.27 -6.22 -28.33
C TYR A 32 3.72 -6.70 -28.35
N HIS A 33 4.23 -7.04 -29.54
CA HIS A 33 5.65 -7.37 -29.70
C HIS A 33 6.48 -6.08 -29.78
N ILE A 34 7.31 -5.82 -28.76
CA ILE A 34 8.21 -4.66 -28.68
C ILE A 34 9.65 -5.18 -28.68
N THR A 35 10.45 -4.76 -29.66
CA THR A 35 11.86 -5.17 -29.78
C THR A 35 12.76 -3.98 -29.51
N LYS A 36 13.61 -4.04 -28.48
CA LYS A 36 14.63 -3.03 -28.24
C LYS A 36 15.80 -3.26 -29.21
N VAL A 37 16.17 -2.26 -29.99
CA VAL A 37 17.30 -2.32 -30.93
C VAL A 37 18.30 -1.20 -30.66
N ARG A 38 19.55 -1.41 -31.05
CA ARG A 38 20.61 -0.40 -30.98
C ARG A 38 21.09 -0.11 -32.40
N ARG A 39 21.10 1.16 -32.82
CA ARG A 39 21.53 1.57 -34.16
C ARG A 39 22.32 2.88 -34.04
N ASN A 40 23.57 2.88 -34.51
CA ASN A 40 24.50 4.02 -34.47
C ASN A 40 24.61 4.65 -33.06
N GLY A 41 24.84 3.82 -32.03
CA GLY A 41 24.96 4.28 -30.63
C GLY A 41 23.64 4.59 -29.93
N ASN A 42 22.56 4.87 -30.68
CA ASN A 42 21.25 5.21 -30.14
C ASN A 42 20.38 3.96 -29.92
N VAL A 43 19.59 3.97 -28.85
CA VAL A 43 18.62 2.91 -28.53
C VAL A 43 17.26 3.29 -29.10
N TYR A 44 16.63 2.36 -29.80
CA TYR A 44 15.27 2.48 -30.30
C TYR A 44 14.43 1.29 -29.85
N TYR A 45 13.12 1.46 -29.90
CA TYR A 45 12.17 0.39 -29.69
C TYR A 45 11.39 0.21 -30.99
N LEU A 46 11.41 -1.00 -31.55
CA LEU A 46 10.54 -1.38 -32.64
C LEU A 46 9.20 -1.84 -32.11
N TYR A 47 8.14 -1.26 -32.63
CA TYR A 47 6.78 -1.74 -32.45
C TYR A 47 6.04 -1.62 -33.79
N LYS A 48 5.50 -2.73 -34.30
CA LYS A 48 4.86 -2.83 -35.64
C LYS A 48 5.71 -2.19 -36.76
N GLY A 49 7.00 -2.48 -36.79
CA GLY A 49 7.94 -1.97 -37.80
C GLY A 49 8.35 -0.50 -37.67
N ARG A 50 7.80 0.25 -36.69
CA ARG A 50 8.15 1.66 -36.44
C ARG A 50 9.18 1.78 -35.32
N HIS A 51 10.14 2.67 -35.50
CA HIS A 51 11.15 3.00 -34.49
C HIS A 51 10.63 4.09 -33.56
N TYR A 52 10.76 3.87 -32.26
CA TYR A 52 10.44 4.83 -31.21
C TYR A 52 11.71 5.12 -30.41
N ARG A 53 11.96 6.38 -30.08
CA ARG A 53 13.14 6.83 -29.32
C ARG A 53 13.06 6.42 -27.86
N THR A 54 11.85 6.27 -27.32
CA THR A 54 11.65 5.85 -25.93
C THR A 54 10.59 4.76 -25.81
N PHE A 55 10.69 3.93 -24.76
CA PHE A 55 9.65 2.96 -24.44
C PHE A 55 8.31 3.64 -24.14
N SER A 56 8.35 4.87 -23.61
CA SER A 56 7.16 5.67 -23.33
C SER A 56 6.36 5.98 -24.60
N GLU A 57 7.04 6.28 -25.71
CA GLU A 57 6.39 6.51 -27.00
C GLU A 57 5.72 5.24 -27.56
N VAL A 58 6.38 4.07 -27.43
CA VAL A 58 5.77 2.78 -27.79
C VAL A 58 4.52 2.52 -26.97
N MET A 59 4.60 2.71 -25.65
CA MET A 59 3.46 2.51 -24.75
C MET A 59 2.34 3.52 -25.02
N ALA A 60 2.65 4.75 -25.44
CA ALA A 60 1.66 5.73 -25.86
C ALA A 60 0.94 5.29 -27.15
N GLN A 61 1.67 4.75 -28.13
CA GLN A 61 1.07 4.19 -29.34
C GLN A 61 0.19 2.97 -29.04
N ILE A 62 0.68 2.04 -28.23
CA ILE A 62 -0.06 0.85 -27.77
C ILE A 62 -1.37 1.24 -27.10
N ARG A 63 -1.34 2.27 -26.24
CA ARG A 63 -2.53 2.82 -25.58
C ARG A 63 -3.51 3.41 -26.59
N LYS A 64 -3.03 4.22 -27.54
CA LYS A 64 -3.88 4.78 -28.61
C LYS A 64 -4.60 3.68 -29.40
N GLU A 65 -3.91 2.60 -29.73
CA GLU A 65 -4.48 1.46 -30.45
C GLU A 65 -5.47 0.65 -29.60
N SER A 66 -5.19 0.48 -28.31
CA SER A 66 -6.11 -0.13 -27.35
C SER A 66 -7.40 0.69 -27.21
N ASP A 67 -7.28 2.02 -27.13
CA ASP A 67 -8.42 2.94 -27.04
C ASP A 67 -9.25 2.92 -28.32
N GLU A 68 -8.62 2.88 -29.50
CA GLU A 68 -9.32 2.74 -30.79
C GLU A 68 -10.03 1.39 -30.91
N PHE A 69 -9.42 0.30 -30.43
CA PHE A 69 -10.03 -1.04 -30.38
C PHE A 69 -11.25 -1.06 -29.44
N ASN A 70 -11.13 -0.49 -28.25
CA ASN A 70 -12.22 -0.38 -27.28
C ASN A 70 -13.38 0.51 -27.80
N LYS A 71 -13.07 1.59 -28.55
CA LYS A 71 -14.08 2.40 -29.26
C LYS A 71 -14.82 1.60 -30.34
N ARG A 72 -14.15 0.65 -31.01
CA ARG A 72 -14.80 -0.25 -32.00
C ARG A 72 -15.71 -1.28 -31.32
N LEU A 73 -15.30 -1.83 -30.18
CA LEU A 73 -16.10 -2.78 -29.38
C LEU A 73 -17.37 -2.16 -28.77
N THR A 74 -17.35 -0.85 -28.52
CA THR A 74 -18.47 -0.11 -27.88
C THR A 74 -19.42 0.57 -28.87
N ARG A 75 -19.13 0.52 -30.17
CA ARG A 75 -20.12 0.90 -31.20
C ARG A 75 -21.17 -0.19 -31.29
N LYS A 76 -22.42 0.15 -30.92
CA LYS A 76 -23.59 -0.70 -31.20
C LYS A 76 -23.59 -1.06 -32.70
N PRO A 77 -23.87 -2.31 -33.07
CA PRO A 77 -24.10 -2.66 -34.47
C PRO A 77 -25.30 -1.84 -34.99
N PRO A 78 -25.36 -1.55 -36.31
CA PRO A 78 -26.55 -0.94 -36.88
C PRO A 78 -27.74 -1.86 -36.56
N VAL A 79 -28.81 -1.28 -36.02
CA VAL A 79 -30.07 -2.02 -35.86
C VAL A 79 -30.50 -2.43 -37.26
N MET A 80 -30.45 -3.74 -37.55
CA MET A 80 -31.03 -4.31 -38.76
C MET A 80 -32.53 -4.06 -38.72
N GLY A 81 -32.95 -3.00 -39.42
CA GLY A 81 -34.36 -2.72 -39.70
C GLY A 81 -34.96 -3.87 -40.48
N LYS A 82 -36.19 -4.20 -40.10
CA LYS A 82 -37.03 -5.27 -40.66
C LYS A 82 -36.86 -5.42 -42.17
N THR A 83 -36.64 -6.66 -42.57
CA THR A 83 -36.79 -7.18 -43.93
C THR A 83 -38.05 -6.62 -44.59
N LYS A 84 -37.84 -5.71 -45.56
CA LYS A 84 -38.80 -5.47 -46.65
C LYS A 84 -38.07 -5.76 -47.96
N THR A 85 -38.78 -6.52 -48.78
CA THR A 85 -38.40 -7.21 -50.02
C THR A 85 -37.73 -6.33 -51.08
N PRO A 86 -36.90 -6.91 -51.97
CA PRO A 86 -36.04 -6.17 -52.88
C PRO A 86 -36.77 -5.74 -54.16
N ARG A 87 -36.66 -4.46 -54.54
CA ARG A 87 -36.89 -4.01 -55.93
C ARG A 87 -35.78 -3.07 -56.39
N LYS A 88 -35.45 -3.25 -57.67
CA LYS A 88 -34.17 -2.98 -58.37
C LYS A 88 -33.81 -1.49 -58.50
N LYS A 89 -32.50 -1.20 -58.42
CA LYS A 89 -31.86 0.08 -58.80
C LYS A 89 -32.00 0.39 -60.29
N PRO A 90 -31.85 1.67 -60.68
CA PRO A 90 -30.71 2.01 -61.55
C PRO A 90 -29.80 3.15 -61.04
N LEU A 91 -28.64 3.21 -61.68
CA LEU A 91 -27.35 3.87 -61.38
C LEU A 91 -27.26 5.36 -61.78
N PRO A 92 -26.14 6.07 -61.47
CA PRO A 92 -26.12 7.46 -60.98
C PRO A 92 -25.78 8.51 -62.04
N ARG A 93 -26.01 9.80 -61.74
CA ARG A 93 -25.38 10.92 -62.44
C ARG A 93 -24.61 11.86 -61.51
N LYS A 94 -23.32 11.99 -61.83
CA LYS A 94 -22.36 13.02 -61.42
C LYS A 94 -22.82 14.41 -61.89
N ARG A 95 -22.46 15.45 -61.12
CA ARG A 95 -22.07 16.85 -61.51
C ARG A 95 -22.30 17.75 -60.29
N THR A 96 -21.51 18.75 -59.88
CA THR A 96 -20.15 19.31 -60.09
C THR A 96 -20.06 20.48 -59.08
N PRO A 97 -18.88 20.89 -58.58
CA PRO A 97 -18.76 21.88 -57.51
C PRO A 97 -18.47 23.31 -58.00
N ARG A 98 -18.85 24.35 -57.21
CA ARG A 98 -18.28 25.74 -57.05
C ARG A 98 -19.39 26.81 -56.83
N PRO A 99 -19.09 28.07 -56.42
CA PRO A 99 -17.94 28.63 -55.68
C PRO A 99 -18.31 29.64 -54.56
N ASN A 100 -17.27 30.10 -53.83
CA ASN A 100 -17.22 31.13 -52.77
C ASN A 100 -17.62 32.57 -53.16
N LYS A 101 -17.86 33.37 -52.10
CA LYS A 101 -17.72 34.84 -51.88
C LYS A 101 -19.05 35.63 -51.74
N PRO A 102 -19.08 36.84 -51.13
CA PRO A 102 -17.96 37.68 -50.64
C PRO A 102 -18.10 38.27 -49.22
N VAL A 103 -16.94 38.73 -48.71
CA VAL A 103 -16.73 39.61 -47.56
C VAL A 103 -17.16 41.06 -47.89
N ARG A 104 -17.72 41.80 -46.92
CA ARG A 104 -17.82 43.27 -46.95
C ARG A 104 -17.45 43.90 -45.59
N PRO A 105 -16.75 45.05 -45.52
CA PRO A 105 -16.10 45.54 -44.30
C PRO A 105 -16.61 46.91 -43.78
N SER A 106 -16.02 47.35 -42.65
CA SER A 106 -15.97 48.72 -42.06
C SER A 106 -17.19 49.14 -41.21
N SER A 107 -17.10 49.93 -40.13
CA SER A 107 -16.06 50.86 -39.66
C SER A 107 -16.18 51.21 -38.15
N LYS A 108 -15.00 51.43 -37.54
CA LYS A 108 -14.60 52.37 -36.47
C LYS A 108 -15.62 52.93 -35.44
N ARG A 109 -15.29 52.77 -34.14
CA ARG A 109 -15.06 53.92 -33.23
C ARG A 109 -14.18 53.56 -32.03
N THR A 110 -13.01 54.18 -31.98
CA THR A 110 -12.01 54.18 -30.89
C THR A 110 -12.39 55.22 -29.83
N ARG A 111 -12.19 54.92 -28.54
CA ARG A 111 -11.80 55.92 -27.52
C ARG A 111 -10.85 55.30 -26.49
N ARG A 112 -9.78 56.05 -26.24
CA ARG A 112 -8.52 55.76 -25.50
C ARG A 112 -8.69 55.75 -23.97
N PRO A 113 -7.67 55.27 -23.21
CA PRO A 113 -7.71 55.01 -21.77
C PRO A 113 -7.27 56.23 -20.93
N GLN A 114 -7.63 56.25 -19.64
CA GLN A 114 -7.11 57.21 -18.65
C GLN A 114 -6.26 56.53 -17.55
N PRO A 115 -5.25 57.23 -16.99
CA PRO A 115 -4.24 56.68 -16.07
C PRO A 115 -4.62 56.87 -14.57
N PRO A 116 -3.83 56.32 -13.62
CA PRO A 116 -4.19 56.30 -12.20
C PRO A 116 -3.88 57.64 -11.49
N LYS A 117 -4.66 57.99 -10.46
CA LYS A 117 -4.40 59.14 -9.56
C LYS A 117 -3.85 58.70 -8.18
N PRO A 118 -3.02 59.53 -7.51
CA PRO A 118 -2.23 59.14 -6.35
C PRO A 118 -2.85 59.53 -4.99
N ASN A 119 -2.27 58.97 -3.91
CA ASN A 119 -2.53 59.18 -2.48
C ASN A 119 -2.61 60.66 -2.02
N PRO A 120 -3.16 60.88 -0.81
CA PRO A 120 -2.37 61.62 0.19
C PRO A 120 -2.38 61.01 1.61
N ARG A 121 -1.22 61.13 2.26
CA ARG A 121 -0.92 60.98 3.70
C ARG A 121 -1.48 62.21 4.47
N PRO A 122 -1.74 62.15 5.79
CA PRO A 122 -0.71 62.50 6.81
C PRO A 122 -0.75 61.61 8.07
N SER A 123 0.37 61.17 8.67
CA SER A 123 1.05 61.75 9.87
C SER A 123 0.09 62.25 10.96
N SER A 124 0.17 61.90 12.25
CA SER A 124 1.29 61.54 13.12
C SER A 124 0.77 61.10 14.51
N ARG A 125 1.64 60.42 15.31
CA ARG A 125 1.78 60.41 16.80
C ARG A 125 0.49 60.24 17.66
N THR A 126 0.37 59.31 18.61
CA THR A 126 1.24 59.11 19.78
C THR A 126 0.97 57.77 20.49
N SER A 127 1.99 57.35 21.24
CA SER A 127 2.31 56.15 22.05
C SER A 127 1.28 55.57 23.06
N PRO A 128 1.55 54.36 23.62
CA PRO A 128 0.54 53.43 24.18
C PRO A 128 0.44 53.46 25.72
N LYS A 129 -0.71 53.04 26.26
CA LYS A 129 -0.86 52.58 27.66
C LYS A 129 -1.77 51.35 27.78
N THR A 130 -1.30 50.47 28.66
CA THR A 130 -1.72 49.14 29.08
C THR A 130 -3.03 49.14 29.87
N VAL A 131 -4.02 48.27 29.56
CA VAL A 131 -5.00 47.75 30.54
C VAL A 131 -5.48 46.34 30.15
N LYS A 132 -5.46 45.44 31.13
CA LYS A 132 -5.87 44.02 31.15
C LYS A 132 -7.40 43.81 30.99
N PRO A 133 -7.87 42.57 30.71
CA PRO A 133 -9.18 42.32 30.11
C PRO A 133 -10.30 42.17 31.14
N ARG A 134 -11.52 42.56 30.78
CA ARG A 134 -12.75 42.23 31.51
C ARG A 134 -13.80 41.68 30.55
N THR A 135 -14.21 40.45 30.83
CA THR A 135 -15.29 39.71 30.21
C THR A 135 -16.60 40.50 30.29
N LYS A 136 -17.22 40.78 29.14
CA LYS A 136 -18.66 41.07 29.06
C LYS A 136 -19.27 40.20 27.97
N SER A 137 -20.10 39.27 28.44
CA SER A 137 -21.13 38.60 27.65
C SER A 137 -21.97 39.65 26.93
N THR A 138 -21.93 39.65 25.60
CA THR A 138 -22.94 40.31 24.77
C THR A 138 -23.52 39.26 23.85
N THR A 139 -24.74 38.85 24.19
CA THR A 139 -25.69 38.13 23.35
C THR A 139 -25.87 38.92 22.05
N LYS A 140 -25.13 38.56 20.99
CA LYS A 140 -25.40 39.09 19.66
C LYS A 140 -26.62 38.38 19.09
N SER A 141 -27.69 39.15 18.95
CA SER A 141 -28.88 38.84 18.18
C SER A 141 -28.53 38.06 16.90
N VAL A 142 -29.07 36.84 16.80
CA VAL A 142 -28.96 35.98 15.63
C VAL A 142 -29.76 36.62 14.50
N VAL A 143 -29.08 37.35 13.62
CA VAL A 143 -29.61 37.71 12.30
C VAL A 143 -29.94 36.40 11.60
N ARG A 144 -31.23 36.12 11.38
CA ARG A 144 -31.73 34.99 10.59
C ARG A 144 -31.20 35.09 9.15
N ARG A 145 -30.00 34.56 8.91
CA ARG A 145 -29.49 34.35 7.55
C ARG A 145 -30.30 33.23 6.92
N LYS A 146 -30.83 33.45 5.71
CA LYS A 146 -31.48 32.42 4.90
C LYS A 146 -30.55 31.18 4.83
N PRO A 147 -31.08 29.96 4.98
CA PRO A 147 -30.25 28.76 4.87
C PRO A 147 -29.54 28.73 3.51
N PRO A 148 -28.27 28.32 3.45
CA PRO A 148 -27.59 28.15 2.17
C PRO A 148 -28.38 27.17 1.31
N LYS A 149 -28.61 27.53 0.04
CA LYS A 149 -29.42 26.74 -0.92
C LYS A 149 -28.85 25.34 -1.21
N SER A 150 -27.63 25.04 -0.79
CA SER A 150 -26.97 23.74 -0.98
C SER A 150 -26.14 23.35 0.26
N ARG A 151 -26.17 22.06 0.62
CA ARG A 151 -25.37 21.45 1.72
C ARG A 151 -23.86 21.64 1.54
N ILE A 152 -23.40 21.66 0.30
CA ILE A 152 -21.99 21.86 -0.06
C ILE A 152 -21.81 23.25 -0.66
N ASP A 153 -20.84 24.00 -0.14
CA ASP A 153 -20.42 25.29 -0.67
C ASP A 153 -19.82 25.11 -2.08
N PRO A 154 -20.28 25.88 -3.09
CA PRO A 154 -19.78 25.79 -4.47
C PRO A 154 -18.26 25.82 -4.62
N LYS A 155 -17.51 26.45 -3.69
CA LYS A 155 -16.03 26.49 -3.75
C LYS A 155 -15.35 25.12 -3.62
N TYR A 156 -16.07 24.10 -3.16
CA TYR A 156 -15.56 22.72 -3.06
C TYR A 156 -15.89 21.87 -4.28
N ILE A 157 -16.70 22.38 -5.21
CA ILE A 157 -17.12 21.67 -6.42
C ILE A 157 -16.03 21.86 -7.48
N PRO A 158 -15.41 20.78 -7.99
CA PRO A 158 -14.42 20.90 -9.06
C PRO A 158 -15.08 21.34 -10.36
N SER A 159 -14.32 22.01 -11.21
CA SER A 159 -14.79 22.42 -12.54
C SER A 159 -14.98 21.21 -13.46
N ALA A 160 -15.87 21.32 -14.44
CA ALA A 160 -16.06 20.28 -15.46
C ALA A 160 -14.75 19.94 -16.18
N ALA A 161 -13.93 20.96 -16.47
CA ALA A 161 -12.63 20.79 -17.11
C ALA A 161 -11.61 20.00 -16.27
N GLU A 162 -11.69 20.05 -14.93
CA GLU A 162 -10.86 19.22 -14.06
C GLU A 162 -11.32 17.76 -14.05
N VAL A 163 -12.63 17.53 -14.14
CA VAL A 163 -13.22 16.18 -14.15
C VAL A 163 -13.04 15.49 -15.49
N ASP A 164 -13.12 16.23 -16.61
CA ASP A 164 -12.97 15.69 -17.95
C ASP A 164 -11.54 15.21 -18.25
N LYS A 165 -10.55 15.71 -17.49
CA LYS A 165 -9.13 15.30 -17.60
C LYS A 165 -8.81 14.05 -16.79
N LEU A 166 -9.70 13.58 -15.91
CA LEU A 166 -9.43 12.48 -14.99
C LEU A 166 -9.07 11.18 -15.72
N TYR A 167 -7.93 10.60 -15.34
CA TYR A 167 -7.62 9.21 -15.66
C TYR A 167 -8.63 8.27 -15.01
N THR A 168 -9.24 7.42 -15.83
CA THR A 168 -10.18 6.40 -15.37
C THR A 168 -9.48 5.07 -15.16
N PHE A 169 -9.47 4.60 -13.91
CA PHE A 169 -9.00 3.27 -13.55
C PHE A 169 -10.18 2.27 -13.54
N ASP A 170 -9.90 0.99 -13.82
CA ASP A 170 -10.88 -0.08 -13.63
C ASP A 170 -11.03 -0.40 -12.14
N VAL A 171 -12.13 0.09 -11.56
CA VAL A 171 -12.43 -0.09 -10.15
C VAL A 171 -12.57 -1.56 -9.76
N ASN A 172 -12.98 -2.45 -10.66
CA ASN A 172 -13.12 -3.89 -10.36
C ASN A 172 -11.76 -4.59 -10.26
N VAL A 173 -10.76 -4.11 -11.00
CA VAL A 173 -9.38 -4.58 -10.88
C VAL A 173 -8.77 -4.05 -9.58
N GLU A 174 -8.89 -2.74 -9.31
CA GLU A 174 -8.32 -2.11 -8.13
C GLU A 174 -8.93 -2.65 -6.82
N LYS A 175 -10.25 -2.87 -6.79
CA LYS A 175 -10.99 -3.45 -5.65
C LYS A 175 -10.41 -4.78 -5.16
N LYS A 176 -9.92 -5.61 -6.08
CA LYS A 176 -9.40 -6.95 -5.76
C LYS A 176 -7.99 -6.90 -5.16
N LYS A 177 -7.18 -5.89 -5.46
CA LYS A 177 -5.78 -5.81 -5.01
C LYS A 177 -5.63 -5.74 -3.49
N LYS A 178 -6.53 -5.04 -2.81
CA LYS A 178 -6.51 -4.85 -1.35
C LYS A 178 -7.56 -5.65 -0.60
N SER A 179 -8.40 -6.42 -1.31
CA SER A 179 -9.53 -7.14 -0.73
C SER A 179 -9.16 -7.94 0.52
N SER A 180 -9.98 -7.81 1.57
CA SER A 180 -9.99 -8.72 2.71
C SER A 180 -10.89 -9.93 2.47
N GLY A 181 -11.32 -10.19 1.24
CA GLY A 181 -12.12 -11.35 0.87
C GLY A 181 -13.57 -11.03 0.47
N PRO A 182 -14.37 -12.08 0.17
CA PRO A 182 -15.66 -11.94 -0.50
C PRO A 182 -16.68 -11.07 0.22
N PHE A 183 -16.64 -10.99 1.56
CA PHE A 183 -17.56 -10.14 2.31
C PHE A 183 -17.38 -8.66 1.99
N SER A 184 -16.12 -8.17 2.04
CA SER A 184 -15.80 -6.77 1.73
C SER A 184 -16.24 -6.39 0.30
N GLU A 185 -16.05 -7.29 -0.65
CA GLU A 185 -16.42 -7.11 -2.05
C GLU A 185 -17.93 -7.11 -2.26
N ARG A 186 -18.68 -8.00 -1.58
CA ARG A 186 -20.15 -8.01 -1.64
C ARG A 186 -20.75 -6.73 -1.08
N VAL A 187 -20.27 -6.26 0.06
CA VAL A 187 -20.75 -4.99 0.66
C VAL A 187 -20.48 -3.84 -0.32
N TYR A 188 -19.27 -3.78 -0.89
CA TYR A 188 -18.91 -2.79 -1.89
C TYR A 188 -19.86 -2.82 -3.10
N ASP A 189 -20.05 -4.00 -3.71
CA ASP A 189 -20.89 -4.17 -4.91
C ASP A 189 -22.37 -3.84 -4.65
N GLN A 190 -22.86 -4.01 -3.42
CA GLN A 190 -24.20 -3.62 -3.03
C GLN A 190 -24.32 -2.11 -2.81
N VAL A 191 -23.35 -1.49 -2.14
CA VAL A 191 -23.43 -0.07 -1.77
C VAL A 191 -23.09 0.84 -2.94
N TRP A 192 -22.13 0.47 -3.77
CA TRP A 192 -21.63 1.29 -4.89
C TRP A 192 -22.28 0.97 -6.23
N ARG A 193 -23.25 0.05 -6.27
CA ARG A 193 -24.06 -0.20 -7.48
C ARG A 193 -24.64 1.10 -8.02
N GLY A 194 -24.39 1.37 -9.30
CA GLY A 194 -24.90 2.54 -10.02
C GLY A 194 -24.27 3.88 -9.62
N TYR A 195 -23.25 3.90 -8.77
CA TYR A 195 -22.54 5.14 -8.45
C TYR A 195 -21.79 5.68 -9.68
N ASN A 196 -21.86 7.00 -9.89
CA ASN A 196 -21.19 7.67 -11.00
C ASN A 196 -20.55 8.97 -10.53
N TYR A 197 -19.23 8.95 -10.33
CA TYR A 197 -18.48 10.13 -9.88
C TYR A 197 -18.55 11.30 -10.88
N LYS A 198 -18.75 11.02 -12.18
CA LYS A 198 -18.85 12.06 -13.24
C LYS A 198 -20.17 12.85 -13.18
N SER A 199 -21.20 12.33 -12.52
CA SER A 199 -22.41 13.11 -12.23
C SER A 199 -22.40 13.67 -10.81
N ASP A 200 -21.82 12.94 -9.85
CA ASP A 200 -21.84 13.33 -8.44
C ASP A 200 -20.93 14.52 -8.12
N TYR A 201 -19.84 14.75 -8.88
CA TYR A 201 -18.97 15.91 -8.66
C TYR A 201 -19.75 17.23 -8.72
N LYS A 202 -20.78 17.33 -9.58
CA LYS A 202 -21.61 18.54 -9.75
C LYS A 202 -22.39 18.90 -8.49
N LYS A 203 -22.59 17.93 -7.60
CA LYS A 203 -23.22 18.08 -6.28
C LYS A 203 -22.17 18.09 -5.15
N GLY A 204 -20.90 18.26 -5.51
CA GLY A 204 -19.78 18.25 -4.58
C GLY A 204 -19.47 16.88 -4.00
N TYR A 205 -19.86 15.76 -4.63
CA TYR A 205 -19.74 14.37 -4.16
C TYR A 205 -20.74 13.93 -3.06
N LEU A 206 -21.95 14.46 -3.11
CA LEU A 206 -22.95 14.23 -2.07
C LEU A 206 -23.42 12.76 -2.01
N ASP A 207 -23.61 12.10 -3.16
CA ASP A 207 -23.94 10.67 -3.20
C ASP A 207 -22.80 9.83 -2.60
N MET A 208 -21.55 10.17 -2.91
CA MET A 208 -20.37 9.52 -2.33
C MET A 208 -20.35 9.58 -0.80
N ARG A 209 -20.64 10.75 -0.20
CA ARG A 209 -20.70 10.89 1.28
C ARG A 209 -21.78 10.00 1.90
N ASN A 210 -22.95 9.94 1.29
CA ASN A 210 -24.05 9.10 1.76
C ASN A 210 -23.71 7.61 1.65
N ARG A 211 -23.02 7.21 0.57
CA ARG A 211 -22.56 5.84 0.38
C ARG A 211 -21.43 5.44 1.33
N ILE A 212 -20.52 6.35 1.67
CA ILE A 212 -19.51 6.12 2.71
C ILE A 212 -20.16 5.77 4.05
N LEU A 213 -21.18 6.53 4.48
CA LEU A 213 -21.94 6.22 5.69
C LEU A 213 -22.63 4.85 5.57
N LYS A 214 -23.28 4.58 4.44
CA LYS A 214 -23.99 3.31 4.20
C LYS A 214 -23.06 2.11 4.25
N GLU A 215 -21.89 2.19 3.62
CA GLU A 215 -20.86 1.14 3.63
C GLU A 215 -20.28 0.94 5.03
N THR A 216 -19.95 2.03 5.72
CA THR A 216 -19.48 1.99 7.12
C THR A 216 -20.49 1.28 8.02
N ASN A 217 -21.78 1.60 7.90
CA ASN A 217 -22.83 0.99 8.72
C ASN A 217 -23.07 -0.49 8.36
N ARG A 218 -22.83 -0.92 7.11
CA ARG A 218 -22.85 -2.34 6.75
C ARG A 218 -21.70 -3.11 7.41
N TYR A 219 -20.51 -2.52 7.46
CA TYR A 219 -19.39 -3.10 8.18
C TYR A 219 -19.64 -3.14 9.68
N ARG A 220 -20.12 -2.06 10.29
CA ARG A 220 -20.46 -2.04 11.74
C ARG A 220 -21.52 -3.07 12.10
N GLN A 221 -22.58 -3.21 11.28
CA GLN A 221 -23.60 -4.24 11.45
C GLN A 221 -22.99 -5.65 11.47
N ALA A 222 -22.05 -5.94 10.58
CA ALA A 222 -21.33 -7.21 10.51
C ALA A 222 -20.53 -7.52 11.78
N HIS A 223 -20.01 -6.49 12.45
CA HIS A 223 -19.29 -6.60 13.73
C HIS A 223 -20.20 -6.50 14.97
N GLY A 224 -21.53 -6.47 14.79
CA GLY A 224 -22.48 -6.34 15.90
C GLY A 224 -22.42 -4.98 16.60
N VAL A 225 -21.97 -3.94 15.89
CA VAL A 225 -21.79 -2.59 16.41
C VAL A 225 -22.92 -1.68 15.90
N LYS A 226 -23.42 -0.77 16.76
CA LYS A 226 -24.49 0.17 16.42
C LYS A 226 -24.12 1.04 15.20
N PRO A 227 -25.05 1.33 14.29
CA PRO A 227 -24.77 2.19 13.13
C PRO A 227 -24.41 3.61 13.58
N LEU A 228 -23.52 4.26 12.83
CA LEU A 228 -23.22 5.68 12.98
C LEU A 228 -24.36 6.53 12.40
N THR A 229 -24.53 7.71 12.98
CA THR A 229 -25.37 8.79 12.43
C THR A 229 -24.50 9.85 11.75
N TYR A 230 -25.07 10.61 10.82
CA TYR A 230 -24.33 11.65 10.11
C TYR A 230 -24.36 12.97 10.88
N ASP A 231 -23.19 13.60 11.09
CA ASP A 231 -23.08 14.90 11.76
C ASP A 231 -22.54 15.96 10.78
N TYR A 232 -23.32 17.01 10.55
CA TYR A 232 -23.00 18.06 9.58
C TYR A 232 -21.88 19.00 10.05
N ASN A 233 -21.63 19.12 11.36
CA ASN A 233 -20.50 19.89 11.87
C ASN A 233 -19.18 19.14 11.61
N LEU A 234 -19.19 17.82 11.80
CA LEU A 234 -18.07 16.96 11.41
C LEU A 234 -17.85 17.01 9.88
N GLU A 235 -18.91 16.99 9.06
CA GLU A 235 -18.78 17.14 7.61
C GLU A 235 -18.11 18.45 7.23
N LYS A 236 -18.56 19.57 7.82
CA LYS A 236 -17.98 20.88 7.55
C LYS A 236 -16.49 20.91 7.90
N ALA A 237 -16.11 20.42 9.08
CA ALA A 237 -14.71 20.34 9.50
C ALA A 237 -13.88 19.44 8.58
N SER A 238 -14.40 18.25 8.25
CA SER A 238 -13.78 17.33 7.30
C SER A 238 -13.62 17.94 5.90
N GLN A 239 -14.59 18.74 5.44
CA GLN A 239 -14.56 19.37 4.12
C GLN A 239 -13.51 20.49 4.04
N GLU A 240 -13.45 21.33 5.08
CA GLU A 240 -12.42 22.36 5.21
C GLU A 240 -11.03 21.72 5.23
N TYR A 241 -10.89 20.61 5.95
CA TYR A 241 -9.64 19.89 6.04
C TYR A 241 -9.26 19.14 4.75
N ALA A 242 -10.23 18.52 4.06
CA ALA A 242 -10.01 17.91 2.74
C ALA A 242 -9.48 18.94 1.71
N LYS A 243 -10.01 20.17 1.75
CA LYS A 243 -9.50 21.29 0.94
C LYS A 243 -8.09 21.67 1.36
N TYR A 244 -7.83 21.79 2.66
CA TYR A 244 -6.49 22.09 3.19
C TYR A 244 -5.45 21.06 2.71
N LEU A 245 -5.77 19.76 2.78
CA LEU A 245 -4.93 18.68 2.28
C LEU A 245 -4.70 18.81 0.77
N GLY A 246 -5.76 18.98 -0.01
CA GLY A 246 -5.65 19.04 -1.47
C GLY A 246 -4.88 20.25 -1.99
N ASP A 247 -5.08 21.44 -1.42
CA ASP A 247 -4.33 22.64 -1.84
C ASP A 247 -2.84 22.58 -1.53
N ARG A 248 -2.43 21.76 -0.56
CA ARG A 248 -1.03 21.55 -0.16
C ARG A 248 -0.46 20.21 -0.60
N ASP A 249 -1.25 19.36 -1.25
CA ASP A 249 -0.90 18.01 -1.69
C ASP A 249 -0.50 17.05 -0.55
N LEU A 250 -1.14 17.17 0.62
CA LEU A 250 -0.77 16.47 1.85
C LEU A 250 -1.61 15.21 2.13
N PHE A 251 -1.10 14.32 2.99
CA PHE A 251 -1.85 13.16 3.49
C PHE A 251 -1.66 12.98 5.00
N ASP A 252 -2.26 13.90 5.75
CA ASP A 252 -2.01 14.09 7.18
C ASP A 252 -3.24 14.18 8.04
N HIS A 253 -3.14 13.67 9.26
CA HIS A 253 -4.19 13.87 10.26
C HIS A 253 -4.31 15.32 10.71
N ASP A 254 -5.55 15.78 10.85
CA ASP A 254 -5.87 17.11 11.33
C ASP A 254 -5.38 17.29 12.78
N PRO A 255 -4.42 18.20 13.04
CA PRO A 255 -3.90 18.41 14.38
C PRO A 255 -4.96 18.94 15.36
N LYS A 256 -6.12 19.40 14.87
CA LYS A 256 -7.23 19.83 15.72
C LYS A 256 -8.08 18.68 16.25
N ASN A 257 -7.88 17.45 15.76
CA ASN A 257 -8.71 16.31 16.16
C ASN A 257 -8.60 16.02 17.67
N ASP A 258 -7.38 16.03 18.22
CA ASP A 258 -7.14 15.76 19.64
C ASP A 258 -7.88 16.76 20.55
N GLN A 259 -7.81 18.06 20.20
CA GLN A 259 -8.47 19.14 20.94
C GLN A 259 -9.99 19.04 20.91
N ASN A 260 -10.56 18.44 19.86
CA ASN A 260 -12.00 18.30 19.67
C ASN A 260 -12.53 16.90 20.05
N GLY A 261 -11.65 15.96 20.44
CA GLY A 261 -12.03 14.58 20.73
C GLY A 261 -12.55 13.82 19.51
N TRP A 262 -12.02 14.13 18.31
CA TRP A 262 -12.43 13.50 17.05
C TRP A 262 -11.45 12.41 16.62
N GLY A 263 -11.98 11.29 16.10
CA GLY A 263 -11.20 10.32 15.32
C GLY A 263 -11.19 10.71 13.84
N GLU A 264 -10.31 10.12 13.03
CA GLU A 264 -10.26 10.44 11.60
C GLU A 264 -9.75 9.27 10.74
N ASN A 265 -10.36 9.08 9.57
CA ASN A 265 -9.82 8.29 8.48
C ASN A 265 -9.58 9.17 7.25
N LEU A 266 -8.48 8.89 6.55
CA LEU A 266 -8.05 9.63 5.36
C LEU A 266 -7.87 8.70 4.17
N ALA A 267 -8.22 9.17 2.98
CA ALA A 267 -7.90 8.49 1.73
C ALA A 267 -7.48 9.52 0.67
N LYS A 268 -6.39 9.22 -0.04
CA LYS A 268 -5.86 9.98 -1.18
C LYS A 268 -5.74 9.02 -2.36
N MET A 269 -6.51 9.27 -3.41
CA MET A 269 -6.59 8.38 -4.58
C MET A 269 -7.07 9.12 -5.82
N SER A 270 -6.97 8.52 -7.00
CA SER A 270 -7.63 9.06 -8.20
C SER A 270 -9.14 9.19 -7.95
N ALA A 271 -9.76 10.27 -8.43
CA ALA A 271 -11.19 10.48 -8.31
C ALA A 271 -12.04 9.34 -8.88
N SER A 272 -11.57 8.63 -9.92
CA SER A 272 -12.29 7.48 -10.46
C SER A 272 -12.31 6.26 -9.51
N LEU A 273 -11.43 6.24 -8.50
CA LEU A 273 -11.32 5.18 -7.50
C LEU A 273 -11.92 5.58 -6.16
N GLY A 274 -12.47 6.80 -6.03
CA GLY A 274 -12.95 7.36 -4.76
C GLY A 274 -13.87 6.43 -3.97
N SER A 275 -14.70 5.64 -4.64
CA SER A 275 -15.58 4.65 -4.03
C SER A 275 -14.84 3.58 -3.20
N LEU A 276 -13.57 3.31 -3.49
CA LEU A 276 -12.75 2.33 -2.76
C LEU A 276 -12.22 2.85 -1.42
N ALA A 277 -12.42 4.13 -1.06
CA ALA A 277 -11.88 4.70 0.18
C ALA A 277 -12.29 3.90 1.43
N THR A 278 -13.59 3.78 1.70
CA THR A 278 -14.11 3.06 2.87
C THR A 278 -13.80 1.57 2.82
N LYS A 279 -13.88 0.95 1.63
CA LYS A 279 -13.51 -0.45 1.44
C LYS A 279 -12.05 -0.70 1.82
N ASN A 280 -11.14 0.14 1.35
CA ASN A 280 -9.71 0.01 1.65
C ASN A 280 -9.43 0.17 3.15
N TRP A 281 -10.13 1.08 3.83
CA TRP A 281 -10.05 1.21 5.29
C TRP A 281 -10.53 -0.06 6.00
N TYR A 282 -11.65 -0.64 5.57
CA TYR A 282 -12.16 -1.88 6.17
C TYR A 282 -11.26 -3.09 5.87
N ASP A 283 -10.70 -3.16 4.66
CA ASP A 283 -9.90 -4.29 4.19
C ASP A 283 -8.62 -4.51 5.03
N GLU A 284 -8.23 -3.54 5.85
CA GLU A 284 -7.19 -3.68 6.87
C GLU A 284 -7.52 -4.75 7.93
N VAL A 285 -8.78 -5.17 8.06
CA VAL A 285 -9.21 -6.26 8.96
C VAL A 285 -8.41 -7.54 8.76
N LYS A 286 -7.93 -7.81 7.53
CA LYS A 286 -7.09 -8.99 7.23
C LYS A 286 -5.72 -8.96 7.92
N LEU A 287 -5.30 -7.79 8.40
CA LEU A 287 -4.06 -7.57 9.14
C LEU A 287 -4.30 -7.43 10.66
N TYR A 288 -5.56 -7.36 11.09
CA TYR A 288 -5.93 -7.16 12.49
C TYR A 288 -5.98 -8.48 13.26
N ASP A 289 -5.27 -8.52 14.39
CA ASP A 289 -5.23 -9.67 15.28
C ASP A 289 -6.18 -9.45 16.46
N PHE A 290 -7.41 -9.93 16.32
CA PHE A 290 -8.46 -9.82 17.34
C PHE A 290 -8.07 -10.44 18.69
N SER A 291 -7.11 -11.36 18.73
CA SER A 291 -6.66 -11.93 20.01
C SER A 291 -5.87 -10.94 20.86
N LYS A 292 -5.24 -9.95 20.21
CA LYS A 292 -4.41 -8.94 20.89
C LYS A 292 -5.17 -7.68 21.23
N ASN A 293 -6.22 -7.35 20.47
CA ASN A 293 -7.00 -6.13 20.62
C ASN A 293 -6.12 -4.89 20.82
N GLN A 294 -5.21 -4.65 19.89
CA GLN A 294 -4.22 -3.59 19.99
C GLN A 294 -4.15 -2.77 18.70
N PHE A 295 -3.72 -1.52 18.83
CA PHE A 295 -3.44 -0.69 17.68
C PHE A 295 -2.27 -1.25 16.84
N SER A 296 -2.40 -1.10 15.53
CA SER A 296 -1.30 -1.23 14.57
C SER A 296 -1.49 -0.18 13.48
N TYR A 297 -0.38 0.37 12.99
CA TYR A 297 -0.36 1.35 11.89
C TYR A 297 -1.02 0.82 10.62
N ASP A 298 -1.05 -0.49 10.42
CA ASP A 298 -1.67 -1.14 9.26
C ASP A 298 -3.18 -1.41 9.44
N THR A 299 -3.76 -1.07 10.60
CA THR A 299 -5.14 -1.44 10.98
C THR A 299 -5.97 -0.30 11.57
N GLY A 300 -5.37 0.88 11.72
CA GLY A 300 -5.99 2.02 12.39
C GLY A 300 -7.27 2.52 11.71
N HIS A 301 -7.39 2.41 10.38
CA HIS A 301 -8.59 2.84 9.69
C HIS A 301 -9.73 1.84 9.90
N PHE A 302 -9.43 0.54 9.88
CA PHE A 302 -10.42 -0.50 10.20
C PHE A 302 -10.96 -0.31 11.61
N THR A 303 -10.08 -0.19 12.61
CA THR A 303 -10.50 -0.09 14.02
C THR A 303 -11.32 1.17 14.28
N ALA A 304 -11.03 2.29 13.59
CA ALA A 304 -11.86 3.50 13.66
C ALA A 304 -13.26 3.32 13.05
N LEU A 305 -13.39 2.58 11.94
CA LEU A 305 -14.71 2.31 11.32
C LEU A 305 -15.63 1.52 12.25
N VAL A 306 -15.09 0.50 12.93
CA VAL A 306 -15.87 -0.42 13.76
C VAL A 306 -15.84 -0.09 15.25
N TRP A 307 -15.30 1.07 15.64
CA TRP A 307 -15.19 1.49 17.04
C TRP A 307 -16.57 1.59 17.71
N LYS A 308 -16.81 0.81 18.76
CA LYS A 308 -18.13 0.65 19.37
C LYS A 308 -18.71 1.95 19.94
N GLU A 309 -17.92 2.70 20.69
CA GLU A 309 -18.36 3.95 21.34
C GLU A 309 -18.54 5.12 20.36
N THR A 310 -17.97 5.06 19.16
CA THR A 310 -18.19 6.09 18.14
C THR A 310 -19.65 6.05 17.67
N THR A 311 -20.32 7.20 17.64
CA THR A 311 -21.76 7.32 17.31
C THR A 311 -22.04 8.19 16.09
N LYS A 312 -21.09 9.07 15.73
CA LYS A 312 -21.25 10.07 14.67
C LYS A 312 -20.10 10.03 13.67
N VAL A 313 -20.40 10.34 12.42
CA VAL A 313 -19.41 10.56 11.36
C VAL A 313 -19.80 11.73 10.47
N GLY A 314 -18.82 12.48 9.98
CA GLY A 314 -19.02 13.47 8.92
C GLY A 314 -17.82 13.49 7.97
N CYS A 315 -18.08 13.48 6.67
CA CYS A 315 -17.04 13.29 5.65
C CYS A 315 -16.94 14.46 4.69
N GLY A 316 -15.72 14.92 4.44
CA GLY A 316 -15.35 15.91 3.45
C GLY A 316 -14.68 15.27 2.25
N ILE A 317 -14.96 15.78 1.07
CA ILE A 317 -14.39 15.31 -0.19
C ILE A 317 -13.94 16.52 -0.98
N TYR A 318 -12.67 16.55 -1.35
CA TYR A 318 -12.12 17.61 -2.19
C TYR A 318 -11.28 17.00 -3.31
N MET A 319 -11.42 17.53 -4.52
CA MET A 319 -10.63 17.11 -5.66
C MET A 319 -9.66 18.23 -6.04
N LYS A 320 -8.38 17.87 -6.20
CA LYS A 320 -7.35 18.79 -6.69
C LYS A 320 -6.40 18.02 -7.59
N ARG A 321 -6.12 18.54 -8.79
CA ARG A 321 -5.16 17.94 -9.74
C ARG A 321 -5.37 16.43 -9.91
N GLU A 322 -6.60 16.03 -10.21
CA GLU A 322 -7.03 14.64 -10.44
C GLU A 322 -7.02 13.70 -9.21
N ILE A 323 -6.55 14.20 -8.06
CA ILE A 323 -6.51 13.46 -6.80
C ILE A 323 -7.72 13.86 -5.94
N LEU A 324 -8.41 12.85 -5.43
CA LEU A 324 -9.49 12.96 -4.48
C LEU A 324 -8.96 12.75 -3.06
N TYR A 325 -9.26 13.72 -2.20
CA TYR A 325 -8.98 13.72 -0.78
C TYR A 325 -10.29 13.46 -0.05
N VAL A 326 -10.39 12.31 0.61
CA VAL A 326 -11.54 11.90 1.41
C VAL A 326 -11.12 11.92 2.87
N VAL A 327 -11.81 12.74 3.66
CA VAL A 327 -11.59 12.89 5.10
C VAL A 327 -12.90 12.52 5.78
N CYS A 328 -12.88 11.56 6.72
CA CYS A 328 -14.03 11.27 7.56
C CYS A 328 -13.63 11.43 9.03
N LYS A 329 -14.30 12.34 9.74
CA LYS A 329 -14.12 12.55 11.18
C LYS A 329 -15.21 11.82 11.94
N TYR A 330 -14.84 11.29 13.10
CA TYR A 330 -15.65 10.42 13.94
C TYR A 330 -15.78 10.99 15.35
N PHE A 331 -16.94 10.87 15.98
CA PHE A 331 -17.13 11.27 17.38
C PHE A 331 -17.98 10.27 18.18
N PRO A 332 -17.61 9.95 19.43
CA PRO A 332 -16.28 10.15 20.03
C PRO A 332 -15.15 9.49 19.22
N ALA A 333 -13.92 9.95 19.46
CA ALA A 333 -12.74 9.38 18.83
C ALA A 333 -12.60 7.87 19.11
N GLY A 334 -12.24 7.12 18.06
CA GLY A 334 -11.78 5.74 18.20
C GLY A 334 -10.27 5.66 18.42
N ASN A 335 -9.74 4.43 18.43
CA ASN A 335 -8.31 4.15 18.56
C ASN A 335 -7.66 4.67 19.85
N MET A 336 -8.47 4.85 20.91
CA MET A 336 -7.97 5.23 22.23
C MET A 336 -7.19 4.05 22.83
N LEU A 337 -5.91 4.28 23.15
CA LEU A 337 -5.10 3.28 23.85
C LEU A 337 -5.82 2.83 25.13
N ASN A 338 -5.84 1.53 25.40
CA ASN A 338 -6.53 0.85 26.52
C ASN A 338 -8.04 0.61 26.35
N GLU A 339 -8.68 1.16 25.32
CA GLU A 339 -10.13 0.98 25.11
C GLU A 339 -10.47 -0.05 24.01
N PHE A 340 -9.47 -0.62 23.34
CA PHE A 340 -9.65 -1.61 22.25
C PHE A 340 -10.44 -2.84 22.70
N HIS A 341 -10.14 -3.41 23.87
CA HIS A 341 -10.86 -4.58 24.39
C HIS A 341 -12.36 -4.36 24.58
N LYS A 342 -12.79 -3.13 24.91
CA LYS A 342 -14.22 -2.78 25.09
C LYS A 342 -14.90 -2.39 23.77
N ASN A 343 -14.11 -1.93 22.80
CA ASN A 343 -14.58 -1.28 21.59
C ASN A 343 -14.48 -2.11 20.32
N GLN A 344 -13.83 -3.28 20.40
CA GLN A 344 -13.66 -4.19 19.28
C GLN A 344 -14.36 -5.50 19.63
N ASN A 345 -15.57 -5.66 19.10
CA ASN A 345 -16.28 -6.93 19.25
C ASN A 345 -15.72 -7.95 18.26
N GLU A 346 -15.44 -9.15 18.74
CA GLU A 346 -15.31 -10.29 17.83
C GLU A 346 -16.63 -10.49 17.09
N THR A 347 -16.55 -10.73 15.79
CA THR A 347 -17.72 -11.03 14.95
C THR A 347 -18.41 -12.30 15.43
N HIS A 348 -19.51 -12.18 16.18
CA HIS A 348 -20.37 -13.32 16.55
C HIS A 348 -21.23 -13.88 15.40
N ARG A 349 -20.90 -13.60 14.12
CA ARG A 349 -21.73 -14.06 12.99
C ARG A 349 -21.03 -14.33 11.65
N PHE A 350 -19.70 -14.34 11.59
CA PHE A 350 -18.98 -14.84 10.41
C PHE A 350 -18.41 -16.22 10.72
N GLU A 351 -19.15 -17.24 10.28
CA GLU A 351 -18.60 -18.55 10.00
C GLU A 351 -17.24 -18.41 9.29
N ASN A 352 -16.17 -18.86 9.98
CA ASN A 352 -15.02 -19.57 9.43
C ASN A 352 -14.38 -19.00 8.16
N GLY A 353 -13.23 -18.33 8.29
CA GLY A 353 -12.38 -18.06 7.12
C GLY A 353 -11.15 -17.19 7.31
N TYR A 354 -11.00 -16.47 8.44
CA TYR A 354 -9.97 -15.42 8.54
C TYR A 354 -8.75 -15.75 9.40
N LYS A 355 -8.62 -16.98 9.93
CA LYS A 355 -7.38 -17.45 10.58
C LYS A 355 -6.68 -18.46 9.68
N LYS A 356 -5.46 -18.11 9.22
CA LYS A 356 -4.54 -18.86 8.33
C LYS A 356 -4.99 -19.05 6.87
N LEU A 357 -4.59 -18.14 5.98
CA LEU A 357 -4.44 -18.44 4.55
C LEU A 357 -3.07 -18.01 4.06
N TYR A 358 -2.07 -18.80 4.47
CA TYR A 358 -0.98 -19.14 3.56
C TYR A 358 -1.53 -20.19 2.59
N ASN A 359 -1.36 -19.95 1.28
CA ASN A 359 -1.73 -20.82 0.14
C ASN A 359 -3.24 -20.98 -0.16
N PHE A 360 -3.81 -20.05 -0.95
CA PHE A 360 -4.96 -20.40 -1.82
C PHE A 360 -4.45 -20.49 -3.27
N PHE A 361 -4.28 -21.71 -3.77
CA PHE A 361 -4.52 -22.00 -5.17
C PHE A 361 -6.04 -22.06 -5.34
N ASP A 362 -6.63 -21.01 -5.87
CA ASP A 362 -8.04 -21.00 -6.22
C ASP A 362 -8.19 -21.53 -7.66
N VAL A 363 -8.47 -22.83 -7.79
CA VAL A 363 -8.82 -23.48 -9.07
C VAL A 363 -10.27 -23.14 -9.48
N SER A 364 -10.90 -22.11 -8.93
CA SER A 364 -12.23 -21.65 -9.37
C SER A 364 -12.21 -20.65 -10.55
N ILE A 365 -11.03 -20.28 -11.05
CA ILE A 365 -10.87 -19.31 -12.15
C ILE A 365 -11.26 -19.90 -13.52
N TYR A 366 -11.33 -21.22 -13.69
CA TYR A 366 -11.70 -21.81 -14.99
C TYR A 366 -13.23 -21.95 -15.23
N CYS A 367 -14.06 -22.26 -14.23
CA CYS A 367 -15.53 -22.41 -14.46
C CYS A 367 -16.28 -21.05 -14.57
N LYS A 368 -15.79 -19.95 -13.98
CA LYS A 368 -16.50 -18.64 -13.97
C LYS A 368 -16.28 -17.77 -15.20
N MET A 369 -15.32 -18.10 -16.06
CA MET A 369 -15.06 -17.37 -17.30
C MET A 369 -15.99 -17.78 -18.45
N TRP A 370 -16.73 -18.88 -18.29
CA TRP A 370 -17.44 -19.56 -19.37
C TRP A 370 -18.97 -19.51 -19.29
N SER A 371 -19.55 -18.94 -18.21
CA SER A 371 -21.00 -19.00 -17.94
C SER A 371 -21.82 -17.79 -18.44
N LYS A 372 -21.23 -16.86 -19.22
CA LYS A 372 -21.89 -15.58 -19.57
C LYS A 372 -21.92 -15.23 -21.05
N SER A 373 -21.50 -16.14 -21.91
CA SER A 373 -21.49 -15.90 -23.36
C SER A 373 -22.43 -16.88 -24.05
N SER A 374 -23.51 -16.36 -24.63
CA SER A 374 -24.52 -17.12 -25.40
C SER A 374 -23.90 -17.93 -26.53
N PHE A 375 -22.72 -17.52 -26.99
CA PHE A 375 -21.93 -18.19 -28.02
C PHE A 375 -21.27 -19.49 -27.54
N PHE A 376 -20.96 -19.60 -26.24
CA PHE A 376 -20.37 -20.81 -25.65
C PHE A 376 -21.44 -21.79 -25.19
N ILE A 377 -22.60 -21.31 -24.75
CA ILE A 377 -23.75 -22.17 -24.38
C ILE A 377 -24.21 -23.04 -25.58
N ALA A 378 -24.14 -22.50 -26.81
CA ALA A 378 -24.44 -23.25 -28.03
C ALA A 378 -23.38 -24.32 -28.39
N ILE A 379 -22.10 -24.07 -28.08
CA ILE A 379 -20.99 -25.01 -28.32
C ILE A 379 -21.02 -26.15 -27.30
N PHE A 380 -21.39 -25.88 -26.04
CA PHE A 380 -21.56 -26.92 -25.01
C PHE A 380 -22.81 -27.78 -25.23
N ALA A 381 -23.86 -27.22 -25.85
CA ALA A 381 -25.05 -27.97 -26.23
C ALA A 381 -24.83 -28.93 -27.43
N LEU A 382 -23.83 -28.67 -28.27
CA LEU A 382 -23.52 -29.47 -29.46
C LEU A 382 -22.56 -30.65 -29.21
N PHE A 383 -21.81 -30.64 -28.09
CA PHE A 383 -20.74 -31.62 -27.83
C PHE A 383 -20.98 -32.52 -26.60
N GLY A 384 -22.17 -32.48 -25.98
CA GLY A 384 -22.52 -33.45 -24.91
C GLY A 384 -21.70 -33.36 -23.61
N PHE A 385 -20.86 -32.33 -23.44
CA PHE A 385 -20.05 -32.11 -22.23
C PHE A 385 -20.82 -31.29 -21.19
N LEU A 386 -21.79 -31.91 -20.52
CA LEU A 386 -22.66 -31.24 -19.53
C LEU A 386 -22.31 -31.56 -18.06
N THR A 387 -21.14 -32.13 -17.75
CA THR A 387 -20.88 -32.75 -16.42
C THR A 387 -19.62 -32.30 -15.65
N LEU A 388 -18.88 -31.26 -16.05
CA LEU A 388 -17.58 -30.94 -15.42
C LEU A 388 -17.50 -29.55 -14.76
N CYS A 389 -18.34 -29.28 -13.77
CA CYS A 389 -18.06 -28.25 -12.76
C CYS A 389 -18.55 -28.74 -11.38
N SER A 390 -17.95 -29.82 -10.85
CA SER A 390 -17.98 -30.06 -9.41
C SER A 390 -16.69 -29.49 -8.81
N GLY A 391 -16.81 -28.67 -7.78
CA GLY A 391 -15.68 -28.17 -7.00
C GLY A 391 -15.77 -28.73 -5.59
N PHE A 392 -14.63 -29.04 -4.98
CA PHE A 392 -14.58 -29.41 -3.57
C PHE A 392 -14.96 -28.20 -2.71
N SER A 393 -15.95 -28.36 -1.82
CA SER A 393 -16.34 -27.35 -0.85
C SER A 393 -16.39 -27.98 0.54
N TYR A 394 -15.89 -27.27 1.55
CA TYR A 394 -15.88 -27.72 2.94
C TYR A 394 -16.39 -26.62 3.88
N GLN A 395 -16.95 -27.03 5.02
CA GLN A 395 -17.31 -26.13 6.11
C GLN A 395 -16.85 -26.72 7.45
N ILE A 396 -15.96 -26.02 8.14
CA ILE A 396 -15.60 -26.31 9.54
C ILE A 396 -16.37 -25.33 10.40
N LYS A 397 -17.11 -25.74 11.43
CA LYS A 397 -17.78 -24.84 12.40
C LYS A 397 -17.05 -24.86 13.74
N GLN A 398 -16.72 -23.71 14.32
CA GLN A 398 -16.30 -23.66 15.72
C GLN A 398 -17.53 -23.64 16.64
N VAL A 399 -17.50 -24.42 17.71
CA VAL A 399 -18.54 -24.46 18.75
C VAL A 399 -17.91 -24.25 20.11
N ILE A 400 -18.50 -23.34 20.89
CA ILE A 400 -18.13 -23.06 22.27
C ILE A 400 -19.32 -23.43 23.15
N ARG A 401 -19.17 -24.44 24.01
CA ARG A 401 -20.21 -24.90 24.95
C ARG A 401 -19.56 -25.23 26.29
N ASN A 402 -20.11 -24.71 27.38
CA ASN A 402 -19.67 -25.00 28.76
C ASN A 402 -18.16 -24.77 29.03
N GLY A 403 -17.56 -23.76 28.41
CA GLY A 403 -16.13 -23.46 28.56
C GLY A 403 -15.21 -24.32 27.69
N GLU A 404 -15.73 -25.32 26.97
CA GLU A 404 -14.97 -26.08 25.97
C GLU A 404 -15.16 -25.50 24.57
N SER A 405 -14.06 -25.38 23.82
CA SER A 405 -14.04 -25.01 22.40
C SER A 405 -13.69 -26.24 21.56
N TYR A 406 -14.50 -26.54 20.54
CA TYR A 406 -14.24 -27.61 19.58
C TYR A 406 -14.68 -27.21 18.17
N PHE A 407 -14.30 -28.01 17.17
CA PHE A 407 -14.59 -27.78 15.76
C PHE A 407 -15.45 -28.92 15.21
N ILE A 408 -16.34 -28.61 14.26
CA ILE A 408 -17.19 -29.58 13.57
C ILE A 408 -16.90 -29.52 12.09
N TYR A 409 -16.50 -30.65 11.49
CA TYR A 409 -16.36 -30.80 10.04
C TYR A 409 -17.03 -32.11 9.63
N ASN A 410 -17.87 -32.12 8.59
CA ASN A 410 -18.65 -33.29 8.17
C ASN A 410 -19.35 -34.02 9.34
N ASN A 411 -20.01 -33.25 10.22
CA ASN A 411 -20.70 -33.74 11.43
C ASN A 411 -19.82 -34.47 12.46
N LYS A 412 -18.48 -34.38 12.36
CA LYS A 412 -17.53 -34.91 13.35
C LYS A 412 -16.90 -33.81 14.19
N ARG A 413 -16.75 -34.07 15.50
CA ARG A 413 -16.10 -33.18 16.48
C ARG A 413 -14.58 -33.36 16.44
N TYR A 414 -13.85 -32.24 16.45
CA TYR A 414 -12.40 -32.14 16.50
C TYR A 414 -12.00 -31.21 17.66
N GLY A 415 -11.02 -31.61 18.46
CA GLY A 415 -10.55 -30.85 19.62
C GLY A 415 -9.79 -29.58 19.21
N THR A 416 -9.14 -29.61 18.05
CA THR A 416 -8.41 -28.44 17.51
C THR A 416 -8.78 -28.14 16.06
N PHE A 417 -8.56 -26.90 15.64
CA PHE A 417 -8.72 -26.51 14.23
C PHE A 417 -7.78 -27.29 13.30
N GLN A 418 -6.59 -27.65 13.80
CA GLN A 418 -5.61 -28.41 13.05
C GLN A 418 -6.13 -29.81 12.71
N GLU A 419 -6.73 -30.51 13.68
CA GLU A 419 -7.33 -31.83 13.45
C GLU A 419 -8.47 -31.78 12.41
N ALA A 420 -9.31 -30.74 12.45
CA ALA A 420 -10.36 -30.55 11.45
C ALA A 420 -9.78 -30.29 10.05
N MET A 421 -8.71 -29.49 9.94
CA MET A 421 -8.01 -29.23 8.69
C MET A 421 -7.28 -30.45 8.14
N ASP A 422 -6.70 -31.28 9.02
CA ASP A 422 -6.07 -32.53 8.62
C ASP A 422 -7.10 -33.49 8.00
N GLN A 423 -8.34 -33.49 8.49
CA GLN A 423 -9.43 -34.21 7.84
C GLN A 423 -9.83 -33.59 6.50
N VAL A 424 -9.99 -32.26 6.40
CA VAL A 424 -10.27 -31.58 5.11
C VAL A 424 -9.23 -31.95 4.06
N ASN A 425 -7.95 -32.00 4.43
CA ASN A 425 -6.88 -32.39 3.52
C ASN A 425 -7.00 -33.86 3.05
N LYS A 426 -7.42 -34.77 3.92
CA LYS A 426 -7.69 -36.17 3.56
C LYS A 426 -8.85 -36.27 2.56
N ASP A 427 -9.98 -35.63 2.85
CA ASP A 427 -11.18 -35.65 2.00
C ASP A 427 -10.92 -34.98 0.65
N MET A 428 -10.16 -33.89 0.64
CA MET A 428 -9.73 -33.20 -0.59
C MET A 428 -8.83 -34.11 -1.44
N THR A 429 -7.87 -34.79 -0.82
CA THR A 429 -6.98 -35.73 -1.51
C THR A 429 -7.77 -36.90 -2.10
N GLU A 430 -8.73 -37.45 -1.35
CA GLU A 430 -9.61 -38.51 -1.83
C GLU A 430 -10.49 -38.05 -3.00
N TYR A 431 -11.07 -36.85 -2.91
CA TYR A 431 -11.86 -36.24 -3.97
C TYR A 431 -11.05 -36.07 -5.27
N PHE A 432 -9.81 -35.57 -5.17
CA PHE A 432 -8.95 -35.43 -6.34
C PHE A 432 -8.47 -36.77 -6.89
N ASN A 433 -8.12 -37.75 -6.04
CA ASN A 433 -7.74 -39.09 -6.47
C ASN A 433 -8.88 -39.81 -7.23
N LYS A 434 -10.14 -39.59 -6.82
CA LYS A 434 -11.33 -40.08 -7.54
C LYS A 434 -11.53 -39.39 -8.89
N MET A 435 -11.21 -38.11 -9.03
CA MET A 435 -11.32 -37.39 -10.31
C MET A 435 -10.17 -37.66 -11.28
N THR A 436 -8.98 -38.01 -10.81
CA THR A 436 -7.80 -38.23 -11.67
C THR A 436 -7.55 -39.71 -12.04
N GLY A 437 -8.49 -40.62 -11.75
CA GLY A 437 -8.38 -42.02 -12.15
C GLY A 437 -7.14 -42.73 -11.58
N GLY A 438 -6.74 -42.42 -10.34
CA GLY A 438 -5.62 -43.11 -9.67
C GLY A 438 -4.21 -42.68 -10.10
N SER A 439 -4.06 -41.68 -10.97
CA SER A 439 -2.74 -41.12 -11.30
C SER A 439 -2.28 -40.15 -10.20
N SER A 440 -1.20 -40.52 -9.51
CA SER A 440 -0.64 -39.88 -8.32
C SER A 440 -0.20 -38.44 -8.56
N VAL A 441 -0.90 -37.49 -7.95
CA VAL A 441 -0.44 -36.10 -7.82
C VAL A 441 0.53 -36.03 -6.63
N ILE A 442 1.83 -36.03 -6.91
CA ILE A 442 2.89 -35.87 -5.90
C ILE A 442 2.93 -34.42 -5.44
N TRP A 443 2.41 -34.14 -4.25
CA TRP A 443 2.60 -32.86 -3.57
C TRP A 443 3.86 -32.89 -2.71
N ILE A 444 4.93 -32.25 -3.17
CA ILE A 444 6.10 -31.97 -2.33
C ILE A 444 5.71 -30.86 -1.34
N THR A 445 5.29 -31.24 -0.14
CA THR A 445 5.14 -30.30 0.99
C THR A 445 6.24 -30.57 2.01
N ARG A 446 7.17 -29.62 2.16
CA ARG A 446 8.08 -29.60 3.31
C ARG A 446 7.27 -29.19 4.54
N THR A 447 6.96 -30.14 5.42
CA THR A 447 6.50 -29.88 6.78
C THR A 447 7.68 -29.48 7.66
N PRO A 448 7.61 -28.38 8.45
CA PRO A 448 8.51 -28.22 9.58
C PRO A 448 8.01 -29.16 10.69
N LYS A 449 8.86 -30.13 11.10
CA LYS A 449 8.66 -30.93 12.31
C LYS A 449 8.54 -29.98 13.51
N ILE A 450 7.42 -30.02 14.23
CA ILE A 450 7.30 -29.46 15.58
C ILE A 450 6.99 -30.65 16.50
N GLN A 451 7.87 -30.89 17.46
CA GLN A 451 7.76 -31.94 18.47
C GLN A 451 6.56 -31.68 19.41
N PRO A 452 5.89 -32.73 19.93
CA PRO A 452 4.85 -32.55 20.95
C PRO A 452 5.51 -32.32 22.32
N LEU A 453 5.12 -31.25 23.02
CA LEU A 453 5.44 -31.08 24.44
C LEU A 453 4.39 -31.83 25.29
N PRO A 454 4.78 -32.45 26.42
CA PRO A 454 3.92 -33.33 27.19
C PRO A 454 2.88 -32.54 28.01
N VAL A 455 1.72 -33.18 28.17
CA VAL A 455 0.64 -32.80 29.08
C VAL A 455 1.15 -32.90 30.52
N MET A 456 1.11 -31.81 31.28
CA MET A 456 1.17 -31.86 32.74
C MET A 456 -0.04 -31.16 33.34
N THR A 457 -0.69 -31.93 34.21
CA THR A 457 -1.92 -31.69 34.95
C THR A 457 -1.74 -30.61 36.02
N THR A 458 -2.74 -29.75 36.16
CA THR A 458 -2.87 -28.78 37.26
C THR A 458 -3.21 -29.47 38.59
N PRO A 459 -2.82 -28.89 39.73
CA PRO A 459 -3.89 -28.43 40.63
C PRO A 459 -3.67 -27.05 41.30
N ARG A 460 -4.71 -26.23 41.14
CA ARG A 460 -5.35 -25.21 42.00
C ARG A 460 -4.57 -24.07 42.70
N PRO A 461 -5.25 -22.91 42.91
CA PRO A 461 -4.62 -21.61 43.09
C PRO A 461 -4.57 -21.16 44.56
N ASN A 462 -3.59 -20.33 44.92
CA ASN A 462 -3.70 -19.46 46.08
C ASN A 462 -3.02 -18.08 45.87
N LYS A 463 -3.63 -17.10 46.54
CA LYS A 463 -3.65 -15.63 46.36
C LYS A 463 -2.32 -14.87 46.50
N PRO A 464 -2.29 -13.59 46.04
CA PRO A 464 -1.07 -12.79 45.90
C PRO A 464 -0.68 -12.07 47.19
N VAL A 465 0.64 -11.95 47.44
CA VAL A 465 1.21 -11.06 48.46
C VAL A 465 2.46 -10.38 47.87
N TRP A 466 2.42 -9.06 47.77
CA TRP A 466 3.63 -8.22 47.63
C TRP A 466 4.25 -8.01 49.02
N PRO A 467 5.58 -7.89 49.14
CA PRO A 467 6.08 -6.62 49.69
C PRO A 467 7.45 -6.13 49.18
N ALA A 468 7.52 -4.80 49.07
CA ALA A 468 8.57 -3.84 49.46
C ALA A 468 10.07 -4.09 49.21
N LEU A 469 10.69 -3.05 48.63
CA LEU A 469 12.13 -2.78 48.53
C LEU A 469 12.89 -2.94 49.85
N LYS A 470 14.11 -3.50 49.77
CA LYS A 470 15.28 -2.98 50.51
C LYS A 470 16.54 -3.04 49.65
N THR A 471 17.24 -1.91 49.67
CA THR A 471 18.56 -1.61 49.10
C THR A 471 19.69 -2.25 49.90
N THR A 472 20.66 -2.89 49.22
CA THR A 472 22.05 -2.99 49.68
C THR A 472 22.99 -3.22 48.48
N ARG A 473 23.98 -2.34 48.33
CA ARG A 473 25.30 -2.55 47.66
C ARG A 473 26.31 -2.84 48.79
N PRO A 474 27.60 -3.13 48.58
CA PRO A 474 28.36 -3.56 47.38
C PRO A 474 29.36 -4.72 47.67
N SER A 475 30.04 -5.27 46.65
CA SER A 475 31.52 -5.49 46.63
C SER A 475 31.97 -6.30 45.40
N ARG A 476 33.10 -5.86 44.83
CA ARG A 476 33.79 -6.36 43.63
C ARG A 476 34.83 -7.42 44.01
N PRO A 477 35.17 -8.39 43.14
CA PRO A 477 36.57 -8.80 43.03
C PRO A 477 37.17 -8.65 41.61
N ARG A 478 38.49 -8.48 41.59
CA ARG A 478 39.40 -8.20 40.46
C ARG A 478 39.70 -9.46 39.59
N PRO A 479 40.28 -9.28 38.38
CA PRO A 479 40.49 -10.37 37.40
C PRO A 479 41.94 -10.88 37.31
N SER A 480 42.12 -12.15 36.94
CA SER A 480 43.30 -12.77 36.31
C SER A 480 42.79 -14.06 35.61
N SER A 481 43.23 -14.54 34.46
CA SER A 481 44.57 -14.67 33.90
C SER A 481 44.53 -14.85 32.37
N ARG A 482 45.67 -14.56 31.73
CA ARG A 482 45.97 -14.58 30.29
C ARG A 482 45.93 -15.98 29.67
N ILE A 483 45.50 -16.06 28.40
CA ILE A 483 45.98 -17.05 27.41
C ILE A 483 46.26 -16.29 26.10
N PRO A 484 47.46 -16.40 25.49
CA PRO A 484 47.86 -15.63 24.31
C PRO A 484 47.36 -16.27 22.99
N PRO A 485 47.07 -15.50 21.93
CA PRO A 485 46.76 -16.07 20.62
C PRO A 485 48.04 -16.33 19.81
N LYS A 486 48.10 -17.51 19.17
CA LYS A 486 49.17 -17.95 18.28
C LYS A 486 49.27 -17.05 17.03
N THR A 487 50.51 -16.69 16.72
CA THR A 487 51.00 -15.97 15.55
C THR A 487 50.79 -16.76 14.26
N VAL A 488 50.19 -16.15 13.24
CA VAL A 488 50.24 -16.60 11.84
C VAL A 488 50.78 -15.45 10.98
N LYS A 489 51.77 -15.79 10.15
CA LYS A 489 52.71 -14.91 9.42
C LYS A 489 52.04 -13.91 8.46
N PRO A 490 52.62 -12.72 8.25
CA PRO A 490 52.11 -11.73 7.30
C PRO A 490 52.55 -12.08 5.87
N GLY A 491 51.59 -12.23 4.96
CA GLY A 491 51.82 -12.49 3.55
C GLY A 491 51.05 -11.52 2.66
N THR A 492 51.82 -10.78 1.85
CA THR A 492 51.42 -10.01 0.65
C THR A 492 50.80 -8.62 0.88
N LYS A 493 51.64 -7.59 0.65
CA LYS A 493 51.30 -6.17 0.55
C LYS A 493 50.24 -5.95 -0.54
N SER A 494 49.02 -5.62 -0.15
CA SER A 494 48.03 -4.99 -1.03
C SER A 494 47.93 -3.51 -0.65
N THR A 495 48.36 -2.65 -1.56
CA THR A 495 48.30 -1.19 -1.48
C THR A 495 46.86 -0.71 -1.32
N THR A 496 46.39 -0.64 -0.08
CA THR A 496 45.10 -0.05 0.26
C THR A 496 45.30 1.46 0.26
N LYS A 497 44.89 2.13 -0.82
CA LYS A 497 44.70 3.59 -0.80
C LYS A 497 43.78 3.92 0.37
N SER A 498 44.29 4.67 1.33
CA SER A 498 43.55 5.18 2.49
C SER A 498 42.31 5.92 1.99
N VAL A 499 41.14 5.35 2.23
CA VAL A 499 39.87 5.99 1.88
C VAL A 499 39.71 7.20 2.79
N VAL A 500 39.88 8.40 2.22
CA VAL A 500 39.70 9.68 2.90
C VAL A 500 38.27 9.72 3.44
N THR A 501 38.11 9.53 4.74
CA THR A 501 36.83 9.63 5.42
C THR A 501 36.58 11.10 5.74
N GLN A 502 35.42 11.65 5.36
CA GLN A 502 35.07 13.02 5.73
C GLN A 502 35.12 13.15 7.27
N LYS A 503 35.78 14.19 7.79
CA LYS A 503 35.71 14.49 9.23
C LYS A 503 34.29 15.00 9.53
N PRO A 504 33.62 14.54 10.61
CA PRO A 504 32.32 15.06 11.00
C PRO A 504 32.37 16.59 11.20
N PRO A 505 31.36 17.34 10.73
CA PRO A 505 31.25 18.76 11.05
C PRO A 505 31.08 18.97 12.57
N LYS A 506 31.58 20.10 13.09
CA LYS A 506 31.51 20.43 14.54
C LYS A 506 30.08 20.43 15.08
N SER A 507 29.11 20.88 14.29
CA SER A 507 27.68 20.85 14.59
C SER A 507 26.96 20.01 13.54
N ARG A 508 26.89 18.70 13.77
CA ARG A 508 26.32 17.72 12.82
C ARG A 508 24.81 17.86 12.65
N ILE A 509 24.08 18.17 13.73
CA ILE A 509 22.62 18.30 13.74
C ILE A 509 22.23 19.68 14.26
N ASP A 510 21.41 20.39 13.49
CA ASP A 510 20.80 21.66 13.89
C ASP A 510 19.76 21.41 15.01
N PRO A 511 19.77 22.20 16.10
CA PRO A 511 18.81 22.06 17.21
C PRO A 511 17.35 21.97 16.79
N LYS A 512 16.95 22.55 15.65
CA LYS A 512 15.56 22.47 15.15
C LYS A 512 15.09 21.05 14.80
N TYR A 513 16.01 20.08 14.68
CA TYR A 513 15.70 18.67 14.43
C TYR A 513 15.63 17.83 15.71
N ILE A 514 15.98 18.42 16.86
CA ILE A 514 15.99 17.75 18.16
C ILE A 514 14.59 17.86 18.77
N PRO A 515 13.90 16.74 19.06
CA PRO A 515 12.59 16.80 19.71
C PRO A 515 12.71 17.27 21.15
N SER A 516 11.65 17.90 21.66
CA SER A 516 11.58 18.31 23.06
C SER A 516 11.46 17.11 24.01
N ALA A 517 11.92 17.26 25.25
CA ALA A 517 11.74 16.22 26.28
C ALA A 517 10.26 15.82 26.45
N ALA A 518 9.35 16.80 26.42
CA ALA A 518 7.92 16.57 26.52
C ALA A 518 7.33 15.75 25.34
N GLU A 519 7.91 15.83 24.15
CA GLU A 519 7.52 14.98 23.01
C GLU A 519 8.04 13.55 23.19
N VAL A 520 9.20 13.36 23.82
CA VAL A 520 9.81 12.04 24.07
C VAL A 520 9.14 11.33 25.23
N ASP A 521 8.75 12.05 26.27
CA ASP A 521 8.10 11.48 27.47
C ASP A 521 6.70 10.92 27.17
N LYS A 522 6.05 11.39 26.10
CA LYS A 522 4.74 10.92 25.64
C LYS A 522 4.81 9.67 24.74
N LEU A 523 6.01 9.26 24.32
CA LEU A 523 6.17 8.17 23.37
C LEU A 523 5.60 6.84 23.87
N TYR A 524 4.79 6.20 23.03
CA TYR A 524 4.42 4.81 23.20
C TYR A 524 5.67 3.91 23.15
N THR A 525 5.87 3.14 24.22
CA THR A 525 6.94 2.16 24.31
C THR A 525 6.46 0.78 23.87
N PHE A 526 7.05 0.26 22.80
CA PHE A 526 6.82 -1.08 22.29
C PHE A 526 7.92 -2.04 22.74
N ASP A 527 7.60 -3.33 22.92
CA ASP A 527 8.59 -4.38 23.15
C ASP A 527 9.36 -4.66 21.86
N VAL A 528 10.56 -4.08 21.77
CA VAL A 528 11.43 -4.21 20.60
C VAL A 528 11.81 -5.67 20.32
N ASN A 529 11.91 -6.52 21.34
CA ASN A 529 12.26 -7.94 21.16
C ASN A 529 11.12 -8.73 20.54
N GLN A 530 9.87 -8.40 20.86
CA GLN A 530 8.70 -8.96 20.17
C GLN A 530 8.62 -8.46 18.73
N GLU A 531 8.74 -7.15 18.51
CA GLU A 531 8.64 -6.55 17.16
C GLU A 531 9.78 -7.01 16.23
N LYS A 532 10.98 -7.24 16.77
CA LYS A 532 12.15 -7.77 16.05
C LYS A 532 11.86 -9.11 15.36
N LYS A 533 11.11 -9.99 16.03
CA LYS A 533 10.77 -11.35 15.55
C LYS A 533 9.70 -11.36 14.46
N LYS A 534 8.86 -10.33 14.36
CA LYS A 534 7.79 -10.26 13.35
C LYS A 534 8.37 -10.09 11.94
N LYS A 535 8.03 -10.99 11.01
CA LYS A 535 8.52 -10.99 9.62
C LYS A 535 10.06 -11.00 9.53
N SER A 536 10.73 -11.60 10.50
CA SER A 536 12.19 -11.73 10.50
C SER A 536 12.65 -12.64 9.36
N SER A 537 13.77 -12.30 8.73
CA SER A 537 14.46 -13.15 7.74
C SER A 537 15.25 -14.31 8.38
N GLY A 538 15.25 -14.41 9.70
CA GLY A 538 15.79 -15.51 10.47
C GLY A 538 16.91 -15.12 11.44
N PRO A 539 17.59 -16.11 12.04
CA PRO A 539 18.52 -15.89 13.16
C PRO A 539 19.68 -14.95 12.85
N PHE A 540 20.16 -14.92 11.61
CA PHE A 540 21.28 -14.05 11.24
C PHE A 540 20.95 -12.56 11.39
N SER A 541 19.80 -12.09 10.88
CA SER A 541 19.43 -10.68 11.01
C SER A 541 19.14 -10.30 12.46
N GLU A 542 18.63 -11.23 13.27
CA GLU A 542 18.43 -11.05 14.71
C GLU A 542 19.74 -10.95 15.47
N ARG A 543 20.73 -11.81 15.19
CA ARG A 543 22.07 -11.73 15.80
C ARG A 543 22.77 -10.41 15.47
N VAL A 544 22.75 -10.00 14.20
CA VAL A 544 23.35 -8.72 13.78
C VAL A 544 22.68 -7.56 14.50
N TYR A 545 21.35 -7.59 14.63
CA TYR A 545 20.62 -6.58 15.38
C TYR A 545 21.06 -6.54 16.85
N ASP A 546 21.10 -7.69 17.52
CA ASP A 546 21.49 -7.77 18.94
C ASP A 546 22.94 -7.30 19.16
N GLU A 547 23.87 -7.65 18.26
CA GLU A 547 25.26 -7.18 18.29
C GLU A 547 25.37 -5.65 18.13
N VAL A 548 24.62 -5.05 17.20
CA VAL A 548 24.76 -3.64 16.84
C VAL A 548 23.98 -2.73 17.79
N TRP A 549 22.80 -3.16 18.23
CA TRP A 549 21.90 -2.35 19.05
C TRP A 549 22.00 -2.62 20.54
N ASN A 550 22.90 -3.51 20.98
CA ASN A 550 23.19 -3.70 22.39
C ASN A 550 23.52 -2.35 23.07
N GLY A 551 22.84 -2.08 24.19
CA GLY A 551 23.00 -0.86 24.98
C GLY A 551 22.46 0.42 24.34
N TYR A 552 21.80 0.37 23.18
CA TYR A 552 21.20 1.57 22.57
C TYR A 552 20.05 2.11 23.43
N ASN A 553 20.01 3.42 23.65
CA ASN A 553 18.97 4.09 24.44
C ASN A 553 18.44 5.34 23.72
N TYR A 554 17.32 5.18 23.03
CA TYR A 554 16.68 6.30 22.30
C TYR A 554 16.24 7.46 23.21
N LYS A 555 15.94 7.21 24.49
CA LYS A 555 15.59 8.26 25.47
C LYS A 555 16.79 9.12 25.88
N ASN A 556 18.01 8.69 25.59
CA ASN A 556 19.20 9.52 25.71
C ASN A 556 19.64 10.08 24.36
N ASP A 557 19.54 9.27 23.30
CA ASP A 557 20.05 9.65 21.98
C ASP A 557 19.27 10.79 21.33
N TYR A 558 17.97 10.95 21.65
CA TYR A 558 17.17 12.07 21.11
C TYR A 558 17.80 13.43 21.40
N LYS A 559 18.50 13.58 22.54
CA LYS A 559 19.12 14.84 22.98
C LYS A 559 20.22 15.32 22.04
N THR A 560 20.80 14.39 21.28
CA THR A 560 21.79 14.69 20.24
C THR A 560 21.17 14.76 18.84
N GLY A 561 19.85 14.61 18.75
CA GLY A 561 19.13 14.48 17.50
C GLY A 561 19.28 13.09 16.86
N TYR A 562 19.60 12.05 17.64
CA TYR A 562 19.78 10.63 17.24
C TYR A 562 21.15 10.27 16.62
N LEU A 563 22.25 10.84 17.09
CA LEU A 563 23.58 10.59 16.51
C LEU A 563 24.03 9.13 16.66
N ASP A 564 23.82 8.51 17.82
CA ASP A 564 24.18 7.10 18.04
C ASP A 564 23.39 6.19 17.08
N MET A 565 22.09 6.47 16.89
CA MET A 565 21.25 5.75 15.95
C MET A 565 21.79 5.81 14.51
N ARG A 566 22.27 6.96 14.04
CA ARG A 566 22.83 7.10 12.68
C ARG A 566 24.09 6.27 12.50
N ASP A 567 24.96 6.25 13.50
CA ASP A 567 26.22 5.52 13.46
C ASP A 567 25.97 4.00 13.53
N ARG A 568 24.96 3.57 14.30
CA ARG A 568 24.50 2.18 14.35
C ARG A 568 23.83 1.72 13.06
N ILE A 569 23.06 2.57 12.38
CA ILE A 569 22.50 2.26 11.05
C ILE A 569 23.62 1.94 10.05
N LEU A 570 24.70 2.73 10.03
CA LEU A 570 25.87 2.45 9.19
C LEU A 570 26.54 1.12 9.59
N LYS A 571 26.74 0.90 10.90
CA LYS A 571 27.35 -0.32 11.43
C LYS A 571 26.55 -1.57 11.04
N GLU A 572 25.23 -1.56 11.23
CA GLU A 572 24.33 -2.66 10.87
C GLU A 572 24.33 -2.91 9.35
N THR A 573 24.22 -1.83 8.55
CA THR A 573 24.31 -1.92 7.09
C THR A 573 25.62 -2.59 6.66
N ASN A 574 26.75 -2.21 7.26
CA ASN A 574 28.05 -2.78 6.92
C ASN A 574 28.22 -4.23 7.37
N ARG A 575 27.56 -4.67 8.45
CA ARG A 575 27.50 -6.11 8.83
C ARG A 575 26.73 -6.92 7.80
N TYR A 576 25.60 -6.42 7.30
CA TYR A 576 24.87 -7.06 6.22
C TYR A 576 25.67 -7.10 4.92
N ARG A 577 26.32 -6.00 4.55
CA ARG A 577 27.18 -5.94 3.35
C ARG A 577 28.35 -6.91 3.40
N GLN A 578 29.00 -7.02 4.56
CA GLN A 578 30.05 -8.00 4.80
C GLN A 578 29.54 -9.43 4.56
N ALA A 579 28.34 -9.75 5.06
CA ALA A 579 27.74 -11.06 4.88
C ALA A 579 27.36 -11.38 3.42
N HIS A 580 27.15 -10.35 2.60
CA HIS A 580 26.89 -10.49 1.16
C HIS A 580 28.16 -10.32 0.29
N GLY A 581 29.35 -10.24 0.91
CA GLY A 581 30.62 -10.14 0.19
C GLY A 581 30.81 -8.85 -0.61
N VAL A 582 30.15 -7.75 -0.22
CA VAL A 582 30.27 -6.45 -0.89
C VAL A 582 31.01 -5.42 -0.01
N PRO A 583 31.76 -4.46 -0.60
CA PRO A 583 32.54 -3.49 0.17
C PRO A 583 31.69 -2.66 1.14
N ALA A 584 32.23 -2.30 2.31
CA ALA A 584 31.55 -1.44 3.26
C ALA A 584 31.22 -0.05 2.68
N LEU A 585 30.11 0.54 3.11
CA LEU A 585 29.78 1.94 2.84
C LEU A 585 30.58 2.86 3.76
N THR A 586 30.89 4.04 3.25
CA THR A 586 31.40 5.19 4.02
C THR A 586 30.27 6.19 4.29
N TYR A 587 30.40 6.97 5.37
CA TYR A 587 29.41 8.00 5.69
C TYR A 587 29.68 9.29 4.90
N ASP A 588 28.63 9.92 4.37
CA ASP A 588 28.71 11.20 3.67
C ASP A 588 27.77 12.22 4.31
N TYR A 589 28.34 13.31 4.84
CA TYR A 589 27.58 14.30 5.60
C TYR A 589 26.70 15.20 4.73
N ASN A 590 26.96 15.29 3.42
CA ASN A 590 26.06 15.98 2.50
C ASN A 590 24.81 15.15 2.22
N LEU A 591 24.96 13.82 2.10
CA LEU A 591 23.82 12.90 2.05
C LEU A 591 23.03 12.94 3.37
N GLU A 592 23.70 12.98 4.52
CA GLU A 592 23.03 13.13 5.83
C GLU A 592 22.19 14.39 5.89
N LYS A 593 22.76 15.55 5.53
CA LYS A 593 22.02 16.81 5.52
C LYS A 593 20.78 16.74 4.63
N ALA A 594 20.93 16.22 3.41
CA ALA A 594 19.80 16.06 2.49
C ALA A 594 18.74 15.07 3.02
N SER A 595 19.17 13.97 3.63
CA SER A 595 18.29 13.01 4.29
C SER A 595 17.58 13.62 5.50
N GLN A 596 18.25 14.47 6.28
CA GLN A 596 17.69 15.14 7.45
C GLN A 596 16.63 16.17 7.09
N GLU A 597 16.90 16.98 6.07
CA GLU A 597 15.93 17.91 5.50
C GLU A 597 14.69 17.18 4.99
N TYR A 598 14.88 16.04 4.33
CA TYR A 598 13.79 15.22 3.83
C TYR A 598 13.04 14.48 4.94
N ALA A 599 13.72 13.96 5.97
CA ALA A 599 13.08 13.37 7.14
C ALA A 599 12.19 14.38 7.86
N LYS A 600 12.64 15.64 7.98
CA LYS A 600 11.82 16.74 8.50
C LYS A 600 10.61 17.01 7.61
N TYR A 601 10.80 17.08 6.29
CA TYR A 601 9.70 17.24 5.33
C TYR A 601 8.67 16.11 5.49
N LEU A 602 9.11 14.85 5.50
CA LEU A 602 8.24 13.69 5.71
C LEU A 602 7.49 13.78 7.04
N GLY A 603 8.14 14.21 8.14
CA GLY A 603 7.48 14.31 9.44
C GLY A 603 6.54 15.50 9.59
N ASP A 604 6.89 16.66 9.06
CA ASP A 604 6.04 17.85 9.09
C ASP A 604 4.75 17.65 8.29
N TYR A 605 4.83 16.86 7.22
CA TYR A 605 3.73 16.53 6.31
C TYR A 605 3.24 15.08 6.44
N ASN A 606 3.69 14.37 7.50
CA ASN A 606 3.45 12.96 7.84
C ASN A 606 3.34 11.96 6.64
N LEU A 607 4.12 12.22 5.59
CA LEU A 607 4.20 11.44 4.36
C LEU A 607 5.06 10.18 4.53
N PHE A 608 4.93 9.25 3.58
CA PHE A 608 5.83 8.11 3.42
C PHE A 608 6.08 7.83 1.94
N GLU A 609 6.84 8.71 1.31
CA GLU A 609 7.10 8.70 -0.13
C GLU A 609 8.56 9.08 -0.44
N HIS A 610 9.07 8.58 -1.57
CA HIS A 610 10.45 8.82 -1.97
C HIS A 610 10.71 10.26 -2.41
N ASP A 611 11.90 10.79 -2.09
CA ASP A 611 12.28 12.15 -2.49
C ASP A 611 12.44 12.24 -4.03
N PRO A 612 11.60 13.02 -4.72
CA PRO A 612 11.69 13.17 -6.17
C PRO A 612 13.03 13.80 -6.62
N LYS A 613 13.75 14.49 -5.71
CA LYS A 613 15.06 15.09 -5.97
C LYS A 613 16.20 14.07 -6.04
N ASN A 614 15.99 12.82 -5.63
CA ASN A 614 17.02 11.78 -5.66
C ASN A 614 17.42 11.40 -7.09
N ARG A 615 16.43 11.23 -7.98
CA ARG A 615 16.64 10.79 -9.36
C ARG A 615 17.61 11.69 -10.15
N PRO A 616 17.42 13.03 -10.22
CA PRO A 616 18.36 13.89 -10.92
C PRO A 616 19.75 13.95 -10.26
N LYS A 617 19.85 13.63 -8.97
CA LYS A 617 21.13 13.59 -8.23
C LYS A 617 21.84 12.24 -8.29
N GLY A 618 21.22 11.21 -8.87
CA GLY A 618 21.78 9.86 -8.93
C GLY A 618 21.87 9.20 -7.55
N TRP A 619 20.94 9.51 -6.64
CA TRP A 619 20.89 8.95 -5.29
C TRP A 619 19.83 7.85 -5.18
N GLY A 620 20.13 6.80 -4.41
CA GLY A 620 19.15 5.82 -3.94
C GLY A 620 18.58 6.23 -2.58
N GLU A 621 17.51 5.57 -2.12
CA GLU A 621 16.88 5.91 -0.83
C GLU A 621 16.18 4.72 -0.18
N ASN A 622 16.32 4.62 1.14
CA ASN A 622 15.47 3.81 1.99
C ASN A 622 14.72 4.70 2.99
N LEU A 623 13.46 4.35 3.24
CA LEU A 623 12.58 5.06 4.16
C LEU A 623 12.07 4.10 5.24
N ALA A 624 11.99 4.57 6.48
CA ALA A 624 11.26 3.90 7.53
C ALA A 624 10.44 4.92 8.33
N LYS A 625 9.24 4.49 8.72
CA LYS A 625 8.29 5.25 9.52
C LYS A 625 7.75 4.32 10.60
N MET A 626 8.02 4.62 11.86
CA MET A 626 7.68 3.76 13.00
C MET A 626 7.63 4.56 14.30
N SER A 627 7.13 3.97 15.39
CA SER A 627 7.30 4.58 16.72
C SER A 627 8.79 4.80 17.01
N ALA A 628 9.11 5.91 17.67
CA ALA A 628 10.48 6.21 18.08
C ALA A 628 11.10 5.10 18.96
N SER A 629 10.31 4.39 19.77
CA SER A 629 10.84 3.27 20.57
C SER A 629 11.24 2.05 19.73
N LEU A 630 10.81 1.98 18.47
CA LEU A 630 11.15 0.91 17.53
C LEU A 630 12.19 1.35 16.50
N GLY A 631 12.66 2.60 16.55
CA GLY A 631 13.54 3.19 15.54
C GLY A 631 14.74 2.32 15.16
N SER A 632 15.33 1.64 16.13
CA SER A 632 16.44 0.70 15.93
C SER A 632 16.14 -0.42 14.94
N LEU A 633 14.87 -0.80 14.75
CA LEU A 633 14.48 -1.85 13.82
C LEU A 633 14.48 -1.41 12.35
N ALA A 634 14.65 -0.12 12.03
CA ALA A 634 14.55 0.38 10.66
C ALA A 634 15.46 -0.39 9.67
N THR A 635 16.75 -0.49 9.96
CA THR A 635 17.72 -1.16 9.08
C THR A 635 17.53 -2.68 9.06
N LYS A 636 17.20 -3.30 10.20
CA LYS A 636 16.82 -4.71 10.24
C LYS A 636 15.62 -5.01 9.33
N LYS A 637 14.55 -4.20 9.41
CA LYS A 637 13.33 -4.40 8.60
C LYS A 637 13.60 -4.23 7.10
N TRP A 638 14.47 -3.29 6.72
CA TRP A 638 14.95 -3.17 5.34
C TRP A 638 15.69 -4.43 4.89
N TYR A 639 16.57 -4.99 5.73
CA TYR A 639 17.30 -6.21 5.39
C TYR A 639 16.40 -7.45 5.35
N ASP A 640 15.43 -7.55 6.26
CA ASP A 640 14.55 -8.71 6.37
C ASP A 640 13.74 -8.98 5.10
N GLU A 641 13.60 -7.99 4.21
CA GLU A 641 13.05 -8.18 2.86
C GLU A 641 13.80 -9.22 2.01
N VAL A 642 15.03 -9.60 2.40
CA VAL A 642 15.80 -10.68 1.77
C VAL A 642 15.02 -11.99 1.70
N SER A 643 14.10 -12.24 2.65
CA SER A 643 13.27 -13.45 2.65
C SER A 643 12.30 -13.53 1.46
N MET A 644 12.07 -12.40 0.76
CA MET A 644 11.22 -12.30 -0.43
C MET A 644 12.03 -12.22 -1.73
N TYR A 645 13.36 -12.09 -1.65
CA TYR A 645 14.21 -11.91 -2.83
C TYR A 645 14.69 -13.24 -3.42
N ASP A 646 14.39 -13.44 -4.70
CA ASP A 646 14.81 -14.62 -5.45
C ASP A 646 16.14 -14.37 -6.17
N PHE A 647 17.23 -14.81 -5.55
CA PHE A 647 18.59 -14.69 -6.09
C PHE A 647 18.82 -15.45 -7.40
N ALA A 648 17.97 -16.40 -7.79
CA ALA A 648 18.09 -17.04 -9.10
C ALA A 648 17.60 -16.13 -10.21
N LYS A 649 16.59 -15.29 -9.94
CA LYS A 649 15.99 -14.38 -10.92
C LYS A 649 16.75 -13.07 -11.12
N ASN A 650 17.54 -12.63 -10.13
CA ASN A 650 18.37 -11.42 -10.19
C ASN A 650 17.64 -10.21 -10.78
N LYS A 651 16.45 -9.91 -10.27
CA LYS A 651 15.60 -8.82 -10.75
C LYS A 651 14.91 -8.13 -9.59
N TYR A 652 14.49 -6.89 -9.82
CA TYR A 652 13.65 -6.17 -8.88
C TYR A 652 12.35 -6.93 -8.60
N VAL A 653 12.01 -7.07 -7.32
CA VAL A 653 10.72 -7.60 -6.84
C VAL A 653 10.11 -6.55 -5.90
N PRO A 654 8.84 -6.14 -6.08
CA PRO A 654 8.18 -5.25 -5.14
C PRO A 654 8.30 -5.76 -3.70
N GLY A 655 8.67 -4.87 -2.77
CA GLY A 655 8.93 -5.24 -1.37
C GLY A 655 10.33 -5.78 -1.08
N THR A 656 11.26 -5.76 -2.05
CA THR A 656 12.68 -6.11 -1.83
C THR A 656 13.66 -4.95 -2.05
N GLY A 657 13.11 -3.77 -2.37
CA GLY A 657 13.88 -2.61 -2.80
C GLY A 657 14.78 -2.04 -1.70
N HIS A 658 14.39 -2.16 -0.43
CA HIS A 658 15.20 -1.67 0.67
C HIS A 658 16.39 -2.60 0.93
N PHE A 659 16.16 -3.91 0.91
CA PHE A 659 17.22 -4.92 1.00
C PHE A 659 18.24 -4.74 -0.12
N THR A 660 17.79 -4.66 -1.38
CA THR A 660 18.70 -4.57 -2.52
C THR A 660 19.48 -3.26 -2.53
N ALA A 661 18.93 -2.16 -2.00
CA ALA A 661 19.66 -0.91 -1.82
C ALA A 661 20.76 -1.01 -0.75
N LEU A 662 20.51 -1.72 0.37
CA LEU A 662 21.51 -1.92 1.43
C LEU A 662 22.75 -2.68 0.93
N VAL A 663 22.53 -3.77 0.19
CA VAL A 663 23.60 -4.69 -0.25
C VAL A 663 24.14 -4.40 -1.66
N TRP A 664 23.75 -3.28 -2.28
CA TRP A 664 24.19 -2.95 -3.64
C TRP A 664 25.71 -2.73 -3.71
N LYS A 665 26.44 -3.61 -4.43
CA LYS A 665 27.91 -3.59 -4.52
C LYS A 665 28.49 -2.25 -4.96
N GLU A 666 27.88 -1.59 -5.95
CA GLU A 666 28.42 -0.34 -6.48
C GLU A 666 28.12 0.91 -5.65
N THR A 667 27.19 0.83 -4.69
CA THR A 667 26.97 1.92 -3.73
C THR A 667 28.18 2.05 -2.82
N LYS A 668 28.68 3.27 -2.61
CA LYS A 668 29.90 3.54 -1.82
C LYS A 668 29.65 4.39 -0.58
N LYS A 669 28.60 5.22 -0.60
CA LYS A 669 28.31 6.22 0.42
C LYS A 669 26.87 6.12 0.91
N VAL A 670 26.65 6.43 2.19
CA VAL A 670 25.33 6.59 2.80
C VAL A 670 25.33 7.80 3.73
N GLY A 671 24.19 8.48 3.84
CA GLY A 671 23.94 9.46 4.87
C GLY A 671 22.48 9.44 5.29
N CYS A 672 22.22 9.44 6.60
CA CYS A 672 20.89 9.18 7.15
C CYS A 672 20.36 10.35 7.98
N GLY A 673 19.12 10.74 7.72
CA GLY A 673 18.37 11.73 8.47
C GLY A 673 17.34 11.05 9.36
N ILE A 674 17.16 11.58 10.56
CA ILE A 674 16.21 11.09 11.55
C ILE A 674 15.46 12.28 12.10
N TYR A 675 14.13 12.24 12.02
CA TYR A 675 13.28 13.29 12.56
C TYR A 675 12.09 12.66 13.29
N MET A 676 11.79 13.17 14.47
CA MET A 676 10.63 12.73 15.24
C MET A 676 9.55 13.79 15.17
N LYS A 677 8.34 13.38 14.83
CA LYS A 677 7.17 14.25 14.85
C LYS A 677 5.94 13.45 15.23
N ARG A 678 5.16 13.96 16.20
CA ARG A 678 3.92 13.30 16.68
C ARG A 678 4.15 11.82 16.99
N GLU A 679 5.17 11.53 17.80
CA GLU A 679 5.56 10.17 18.25
C GLU A 679 6.07 9.21 17.17
N ILE A 680 6.07 9.64 15.91
CA ILE A 680 6.57 8.89 14.77
C ILE A 680 7.99 9.32 14.45
N LEU A 681 8.88 8.35 14.30
CA LEU A 681 10.24 8.52 13.83
C LEU A 681 10.30 8.25 12.32
N TYR A 682 10.80 9.24 11.59
CA TYR A 682 11.06 9.19 10.16
C TYR A 682 12.56 9.00 9.96
N VAL A 683 12.95 7.86 9.40
CA VAL A 683 14.33 7.53 9.08
C VAL A 683 14.47 7.50 7.56
N VAL A 684 15.34 8.37 7.05
CA VAL A 684 15.66 8.48 5.62
C VAL A 684 17.13 8.18 5.46
N CYS A 685 17.50 7.20 4.64
CA CYS A 685 18.90 6.99 4.27
C CYS A 685 19.04 7.14 2.76
N LYS A 686 19.89 8.07 2.33
CA LYS A 686 20.24 8.27 0.92
C LYS A 686 21.57 7.60 0.61
N TYR A 687 21.67 7.01 -0.58
CA TYR A 687 22.79 6.19 -1.02
C TYR A 687 23.41 6.76 -2.30
N SER A 688 24.74 6.74 -2.41
CA SER A 688 25.44 7.19 -3.62
C SER A 688 26.59 6.26 -4.02
N PRO A 689 26.72 5.89 -5.30
CA PRO A 689 25.70 6.00 -6.36
C PRO A 689 24.39 5.27 -6.01
N ALA A 690 23.31 5.56 -6.74
CA ALA A 690 22.04 4.86 -6.56
C ALA A 690 22.15 3.35 -6.82
N GLY A 691 21.49 2.56 -5.97
CA GLY A 691 21.22 1.15 -6.23
C GLY A 691 19.97 0.94 -7.08
N ASN A 692 19.50 -0.30 -7.14
CA ASN A 692 18.22 -0.67 -7.77
C ASN A 692 18.11 -0.29 -9.26
N MET A 693 19.23 -0.21 -9.97
CA MET A 693 19.25 0.06 -11.39
C MET A 693 18.75 -1.18 -12.16
N LEU A 694 17.73 -0.98 -13.01
CA LEU A 694 17.15 -2.06 -13.80
C LEU A 694 18.25 -2.74 -14.64
N ASN A 695 18.25 -4.08 -14.63
CA ASN A 695 19.24 -4.96 -15.28
C ASN A 695 20.61 -5.09 -14.60
N GLU A 696 20.84 -4.40 -13.47
CA GLU A 696 22.14 -4.40 -12.79
C GLU A 696 22.16 -5.24 -11.50
N PHE A 697 21.09 -5.96 -11.19
CA PHE A 697 20.94 -6.74 -9.95
C PHE A 697 21.95 -7.90 -9.88
N HIS A 698 22.14 -8.62 -10.99
CA HIS A 698 23.03 -9.80 -11.06
C HIS A 698 24.50 -9.48 -10.70
N LYS A 699 24.96 -8.24 -10.92
CA LYS A 699 26.32 -7.79 -10.60
C LYS A 699 26.44 -7.07 -9.25
N ASN A 700 25.31 -6.80 -8.58
CA ASN A 700 25.26 -5.96 -7.38
C ASN A 700 24.64 -6.61 -6.15
N VAL A 701 23.78 -7.62 -6.30
CA VAL A 701 23.02 -8.24 -5.20
C VAL A 701 23.40 -9.72 -5.12
N PHE A 702 24.32 -10.05 -4.22
CA PHE A 702 24.84 -11.40 -4.04
C PHE A 702 24.12 -12.14 -2.93
N LYS A 703 24.13 -13.48 -2.98
CA LYS A 703 23.69 -14.30 -1.85
C LYS A 703 24.58 -14.05 -0.63
N ARG A 704 24.04 -14.33 0.55
CA ARG A 704 24.84 -14.37 1.78
C ARG A 704 25.92 -15.45 1.65
N LEU A 705 27.15 -15.13 2.05
CA LEU A 705 28.26 -16.07 2.03
C LEU A 705 28.01 -17.21 3.04
N PRO A 706 28.44 -18.46 2.76
CA PRO A 706 28.10 -19.63 3.56
C PRO A 706 28.35 -19.51 5.07
N GLN A 707 29.44 -18.83 5.47
CA GLN A 707 29.82 -18.65 6.87
C GLN A 707 28.86 -17.77 7.70
N TYR A 708 27.88 -17.12 7.06
CA TYR A 708 26.88 -16.28 7.72
C TYR A 708 25.46 -16.87 7.68
N ASN A 709 25.28 -18.08 7.15
CA ASN A 709 23.96 -18.70 7.04
C ASN A 709 23.42 -19.15 8.40
#